data_AF-A0A9W7E1E9-F1
#
_entry.id   AF-A0A9W7E1E9-F1
#
_cell.length_a   1.000
_cell.length_b   1.000
_cell.length_c   1.000
_cell.angle_alpha   90.00
_cell.angle_beta   90.00
_cell.angle_gamma   90.00
#
_symmetry.space_group_name_H-M   'P 1'
#
loop_
_entity.id
_entity.type
_entity.pdbx_description
1 polymer ?
#
loop_
_entity_poly.entity_id
_entity_poly.type
_entity_poly.pdbx_seq_one_letter_code
_entity_poly.pdbx_strand_id
1 'polypeptide(L)'
;MWGGLADIAKGPLGDRLAQGLQAVGDIVAPIIDDEEDEDGNYDGDKSYSEMANAMFGDVGGGVVDGGGDGGAFIGVGQGRKEQPPPAASAPLQPSPNPNPSSPPRQERSESLQLEIRQLEDQLHESNNEYKHIMRENEKNISSLAAENASLKSWLADLESEGASVRTLQENNQQLESSLEQIQSIKQALALELVGVKTELEEMRQGNAKLGDKVRELGDQLDEAEAEKRRMEVIIVGSSNTKTPAKIRGGGNQNTQLQEQFKNLQEAHENLTNSVDITHTDSRDVEIEQLKTQLRDLREAHEGLTNSQDIRISRIMEEAEANVAKAKREASENDKEVAQLREIINNMRNSVSVSSDTADTYKSQLVSLQGDFERMSVDFEAVLKQNEESKEVISSLQNLSSSSTDLQLEMKALKKVLEGEKEKYKALEEERDDAEGRANEMRSRLVATSADLDIARNEAQQAQDSSNNLQMAMSKLQGEREAELGMMEQQRLDSLYAEQESWRTKLSAVTRLHEGEKQEIAAKHEGGLKAQVEKYKKQEARLDETRADNVTLRRSLDEAIGRLQATQDEVIDRTLMKNVLLDWHSKQGDERNAVMSIMASMLAFTDEEKNTAELYDVAAAAGKEGVVRRVMDNIAAPMPQPAVNVNELEGDTVSDKWKSFLLAEIGD
;
A
#
# COMPACT_ATOMS: atom_id res chain seq x y z
N MET A 1 -8.41 0.09 -32.39
CA MET A 1 -6.98 -0.07 -32.73
C MET A 1 -6.42 -1.49 -32.51
N TRP A 2 -7.15 -2.43 -31.90
CA TRP A 2 -6.60 -3.72 -31.46
C TRP A 2 -6.55 -4.87 -32.50
N GLY A 3 -7.05 -4.68 -33.73
CA GLY A 3 -7.13 -5.75 -34.73
C GLY A 3 -5.81 -6.17 -35.41
N GLY A 4 -4.71 -5.43 -35.20
CA GLY A 4 -3.45 -5.61 -35.95
C GLY A 4 -2.44 -6.61 -35.38
N LEU A 5 -2.69 -7.19 -34.20
CA LEU A 5 -1.73 -8.05 -33.48
C LEU A 5 -2.00 -9.56 -33.61
N ALA A 6 -3.16 -9.97 -34.12
CA ALA A 6 -3.59 -11.37 -34.14
C ALA A 6 -2.79 -12.26 -35.13
N ASP A 7 -2.37 -11.72 -36.28
CA ASP A 7 -1.76 -12.53 -37.36
C ASP A 7 -0.33 -13.01 -37.09
N ILE A 8 0.34 -12.48 -36.05
CA ILE A 8 1.71 -12.86 -35.67
C ILE A 8 1.73 -14.14 -34.80
N ALA A 9 0.60 -14.51 -34.17
CA ALA A 9 0.54 -15.52 -33.12
C ALA A 9 0.37 -16.99 -33.59
N LYS A 10 0.89 -17.38 -34.77
CA LYS A 10 0.80 -18.77 -35.28
C LYS A 10 1.99 -19.63 -34.83
N GLY A 11 1.95 -20.07 -33.57
CA GLY A 11 2.88 -21.03 -32.98
C GLY A 11 2.55 -21.32 -31.51
N PRO A 12 3.22 -22.29 -30.85
CA PRO A 12 2.88 -22.74 -29.50
C PRO A 12 3.09 -21.69 -28.38
N LEU A 13 3.73 -20.55 -28.67
CA LEU A 13 3.71 -19.38 -27.79
C LEU A 13 2.37 -18.62 -27.86
N GLY A 14 1.71 -18.62 -29.02
CA GLY A 14 0.44 -17.94 -29.25
C GLY A 14 -0.69 -18.50 -28.40
N ASP A 15 -0.79 -19.84 -28.28
CA ASP A 15 -1.80 -20.51 -27.44
C ASP A 15 -1.63 -20.13 -25.96
N ARG A 16 -0.39 -20.04 -25.47
CA ARG A 16 -0.08 -19.60 -24.11
C ARG A 16 -0.34 -18.11 -23.89
N LEU A 17 -0.04 -17.27 -24.87
CA LEU A 17 -0.33 -15.83 -24.80
C LEU A 17 -1.84 -15.57 -24.84
N ALA A 18 -2.59 -16.34 -25.64
CA ALA A 18 -4.05 -16.29 -25.69
C ALA A 18 -4.68 -16.74 -24.36
N GLN A 19 -4.21 -17.85 -23.76
CA GLN A 19 -4.65 -18.28 -22.43
C GLN A 19 -4.33 -17.24 -21.34
N GLY A 20 -3.16 -16.61 -21.40
CA GLY A 20 -2.80 -15.53 -20.46
C GLY A 20 -3.69 -14.28 -20.61
N LEU A 21 -3.96 -13.85 -21.85
CA LEU A 21 -4.84 -12.71 -22.12
C LEU A 21 -6.30 -13.00 -21.77
N GLN A 22 -6.76 -14.24 -21.99
CA GLN A 22 -8.10 -14.67 -21.59
C GLN A 22 -8.26 -14.70 -20.07
N ALA A 23 -7.29 -15.25 -19.33
CA ALA A 23 -7.29 -15.22 -17.87
C ALA A 23 -7.26 -13.79 -17.29
N VAL A 24 -6.58 -12.84 -17.95
CA VAL A 24 -6.64 -11.42 -17.57
C VAL A 24 -8.01 -10.81 -17.87
N GLY A 25 -8.64 -11.17 -19.00
CA GLY A 25 -10.01 -10.76 -19.32
C GLY A 25 -11.03 -11.24 -18.29
N ASP A 26 -10.98 -12.52 -17.93
CA ASP A 26 -11.89 -13.15 -16.96
C ASP A 26 -11.73 -12.57 -15.53
N ILE A 27 -10.55 -12.02 -15.20
CA ILE A 27 -10.28 -11.32 -13.92
C ILE A 27 -10.76 -9.86 -13.91
N VAL A 28 -10.78 -9.19 -15.07
CA VAL A 28 -11.19 -7.78 -15.20
C VAL A 28 -12.69 -7.61 -15.47
N ALA A 29 -13.37 -8.64 -15.98
CA ALA A 29 -14.79 -8.63 -16.30
C ALA A 29 -15.75 -8.18 -15.16
N PRO A 30 -15.58 -8.57 -13.88
CA PRO A 30 -16.58 -8.29 -12.83
C PRO A 30 -16.44 -6.91 -12.16
N ILE A 31 -15.80 -5.94 -12.83
CA ILE A 31 -15.55 -4.58 -12.29
C ILE A 31 -16.35 -3.49 -13.05
N ILE A 32 -17.05 -3.85 -14.13
CA ILE A 32 -17.87 -2.93 -14.93
C ILE A 32 -19.19 -3.62 -15.33
N ASP A 33 -20.17 -3.61 -14.43
CA ASP A 33 -21.62 -3.79 -14.67
C ASP A 33 -22.36 -3.65 -13.32
N ASP A 34 -22.48 -2.42 -12.80
CA ASP A 34 -23.23 -2.11 -11.55
C ASP A 34 -23.73 -0.64 -11.48
N GLU A 35 -23.97 0.00 -12.63
CA GLU A 35 -24.65 1.31 -12.76
C GLU A 35 -25.61 1.33 -13.98
N GLU A 36 -26.89 0.97 -13.78
CA GLU A 36 -28.05 1.64 -14.41
C GLU A 36 -29.38 1.15 -13.77
N ASP A 37 -30.44 1.96 -13.90
CA ASP A 37 -31.87 1.70 -13.58
C ASP A 37 -32.33 1.27 -12.16
N GLU A 38 -32.88 2.23 -11.39
CA GLU A 38 -34.33 2.25 -11.12
C GLU A 38 -34.85 3.66 -10.70
N ASP A 39 -36.05 4.03 -11.17
CA ASP A 39 -36.59 5.41 -11.09
C ASP A 39 -37.18 5.80 -9.71
N GLY A 40 -36.46 6.64 -8.97
CA GLY A 40 -36.86 7.17 -7.65
C GLY A 40 -37.62 8.51 -7.66
N ASN A 41 -38.76 8.60 -8.36
CA ASN A 41 -39.54 9.83 -8.50
C ASN A 41 -39.91 10.53 -7.16
N TYR A 42 -39.43 11.77 -6.95
CA TYR A 42 -39.82 12.63 -5.82
C TYR A 42 -39.83 14.14 -6.16
N ASP A 43 -40.95 14.61 -6.72
CA ASP A 43 -41.34 16.04 -6.67
C ASP A 43 -41.60 16.47 -5.21
N GLY A 44 -41.22 17.69 -4.81
CA GLY A 44 -41.63 18.23 -3.51
C GLY A 44 -40.85 19.43 -2.97
N ASP A 45 -41.20 20.64 -3.42
CA ASP A 45 -40.69 21.93 -2.93
C ASP A 45 -40.38 22.01 -1.41
N LYS A 46 -39.18 22.50 -1.08
CA LYS A 46 -39.02 23.63 -0.13
C LYS A 46 -37.71 24.38 -0.26
N SER A 47 -37.86 25.69 -0.49
CA SER A 47 -36.82 26.71 -0.27
C SER A 47 -36.23 26.64 1.14
N TYR A 48 -34.89 26.70 1.22
CA TYR A 48 -34.21 27.51 2.23
C TYR A 48 -32.90 28.10 1.66
N SER A 49 -33.01 29.25 1.02
CA SER A 49 -31.87 30.01 0.49
C SER A 49 -31.23 30.87 1.57
N GLU A 50 -30.55 30.26 2.55
CA GLU A 50 -29.84 30.96 3.63
C GLU A 50 -28.61 30.18 4.11
N MET A 51 -27.67 30.87 4.79
CA MET A 51 -26.41 30.32 5.34
C MET A 51 -25.33 29.84 4.33
N ALA A 52 -25.15 30.59 3.24
CA ALA A 52 -23.92 30.53 2.43
C ALA A 52 -23.02 31.76 2.68
N ASN A 53 -22.39 31.86 3.87
CA ASN A 53 -21.29 32.80 4.09
C ASN A 53 -20.42 32.47 5.33
N ALA A 54 -19.16 32.94 5.30
CA ALA A 54 -18.19 32.92 6.40
C ALA A 54 -17.74 31.55 6.97
N MET A 55 -16.83 30.84 6.26
CA MET A 55 -15.77 30.06 6.94
C MET A 55 -14.45 29.85 6.16
N PHE A 56 -14.12 30.74 5.21
CA PHE A 56 -12.80 30.78 4.56
C PHE A 56 -12.14 32.16 4.70
N GLY A 57 -11.23 32.29 5.68
CA GLY A 57 -10.03 33.13 5.56
C GLY A 57 -8.86 32.17 5.37
N ASP A 58 -7.96 32.36 4.41
CA ASP A 58 -7.07 33.52 4.22
C ASP A 58 -6.02 33.66 5.34
N VAL A 59 -4.96 32.86 5.22
CA VAL A 59 -3.60 33.26 5.60
C VAL A 59 -2.67 32.78 4.47
N GLY A 60 -1.73 33.64 4.05
CA GLY A 60 -0.69 33.30 3.08
C GLY A 60 0.25 32.17 3.52
N GLY A 61 1.16 31.70 2.67
CA GLY A 61 1.78 32.41 1.55
C GLY A 61 3.20 32.81 1.95
N GLY A 62 4.14 31.86 1.83
CA GLY A 62 5.53 32.04 2.27
C GLY A 62 6.45 31.05 1.56
N VAL A 63 7.01 31.47 0.43
CA VAL A 63 8.07 30.74 -0.29
C VAL A 63 9.42 31.18 0.27
N VAL A 64 10.23 30.24 0.76
CA VAL A 64 11.68 30.43 0.98
C VAL A 64 12.40 29.17 0.49
N ASP A 65 13.54 29.39 -0.15
CA ASP A 65 14.41 28.42 -0.83
C ASP A 65 15.66 28.12 0.02
N GLY A 66 16.46 27.12 -0.38
CA GLY A 66 17.84 26.93 0.08
C GLY A 66 18.00 25.94 1.25
N GLY A 67 18.55 24.76 0.95
CA GLY A 67 19.03 23.81 1.96
C GLY A 67 20.50 24.06 2.36
N GLY A 68 21.12 23.06 2.99
CA GLY A 68 22.58 23.01 3.20
C GLY A 68 23.00 22.50 4.59
N ASP A 69 23.67 21.34 4.58
CA ASP A 69 24.78 20.90 5.46
C ASP A 69 24.77 21.05 7.00
N GLY A 70 25.57 20.16 7.62
CA GLY A 70 26.39 20.53 8.77
C GLY A 70 25.83 20.17 10.15
N GLY A 71 26.17 18.97 10.63
CA GLY A 71 25.94 18.61 12.04
C GLY A 71 26.97 19.22 13.00
N ALA A 72 26.57 19.51 14.23
CA ALA A 72 27.48 19.81 15.34
C ALA A 72 26.92 19.25 16.67
N PHE A 73 27.66 18.33 17.28
CA PHE A 73 27.33 17.70 18.56
C PHE A 73 28.05 18.44 19.70
N ILE A 74 27.37 19.25 20.51
CA ILE A 74 27.93 19.86 21.74
C ILE A 74 26.85 20.10 22.81
N GLY A 75 27.01 19.40 23.95
CA GLY A 75 27.26 20.02 25.26
C GLY A 75 26.23 20.93 25.96
N VAL A 76 25.64 20.38 27.04
CA VAL A 76 25.44 21.01 28.37
C VAL A 76 24.59 22.31 28.48
N GLY A 77 23.43 22.20 29.13
CA GLY A 77 22.61 23.34 29.57
C GLY A 77 21.85 23.06 30.88
N GLN A 78 22.19 23.77 31.95
CA GLN A 78 21.72 23.51 33.32
C GLN A 78 20.28 23.96 33.62
N GLY A 79 19.60 23.20 34.49
CA GLY A 79 18.83 23.74 35.61
C GLY A 79 17.48 24.44 35.35
N ARG A 80 16.39 23.76 35.72
CA ARG A 80 15.15 24.43 36.16
C ARG A 80 14.92 24.17 37.66
N LYS A 81 14.49 25.21 38.37
CA LYS A 81 14.11 25.13 39.79
C LYS A 81 12.67 24.66 39.91
N GLU A 82 12.38 23.89 40.95
CA GLU A 82 11.02 23.58 41.36
C GLU A 82 10.31 24.86 41.84
N GLN A 83 9.02 24.98 41.54
CA GLN A 83 8.13 26.00 42.11
C GLN A 83 7.16 25.32 43.08
N PRO A 84 6.99 25.82 44.32
CA PRO A 84 5.89 25.39 45.16
C PRO A 84 4.55 25.96 44.63
N PRO A 85 3.43 25.25 44.79
CA PRO A 85 2.11 25.74 44.38
C PRO A 85 1.64 26.91 45.28
N PRO A 86 0.80 27.83 44.75
CA PRO A 86 0.34 29.00 45.49
C PRO A 86 -0.73 28.65 46.55
N ALA A 87 -0.64 29.28 47.71
CA ALA A 87 -1.67 29.17 48.75
C ALA A 87 -2.93 29.96 48.35
N ALA A 88 -4.05 29.27 48.16
CA ALA A 88 -5.35 29.89 47.90
C ALA A 88 -6.01 30.36 49.20
N SER A 89 -6.11 31.68 49.39
CA SER A 89 -6.79 32.28 50.54
C SER A 89 -8.32 32.25 50.38
N ALA A 90 -9.02 31.50 51.23
CA ALA A 90 -10.48 31.55 51.34
C ALA A 90 -10.93 32.55 52.44
N PRO A 91 -12.00 33.35 52.22
CA PRO A 91 -12.44 34.36 53.18
C PRO A 91 -13.23 33.79 54.36
N LEU A 92 -13.18 34.50 55.49
CA LEU A 92 -13.91 34.18 56.72
C LEU A 92 -15.42 34.42 56.60
N GLN A 93 -16.23 33.51 57.15
CA GLN A 93 -17.59 33.78 57.60
C GLN A 93 -17.84 33.19 59.01
N PRO A 94 -18.80 33.72 59.78
CA PRO A 94 -18.80 33.59 61.25
C PRO A 94 -19.52 32.34 61.78
N SER A 95 -19.07 31.89 62.95
CA SER A 95 -19.62 30.74 63.68
C SER A 95 -21.02 30.99 64.27
N PRO A 96 -21.90 29.97 64.24
CA PRO A 96 -22.98 29.83 65.22
C PRO A 96 -22.71 28.67 66.20
N ASN A 97 -22.60 29.03 67.48
CA ASN A 97 -22.91 28.25 68.70
C ASN A 97 -22.36 26.80 68.88
N PRO A 98 -21.57 26.52 69.93
CA PRO A 98 -21.14 25.16 70.26
C PRO A 98 -22.25 24.37 71.00
N ASN A 99 -22.53 23.14 70.54
CA ASN A 99 -23.33 22.15 71.28
C ASN A 99 -22.49 20.88 71.46
N PRO A 100 -22.42 20.25 72.65
CA PRO A 100 -21.38 19.26 72.96
C PRO A 100 -21.77 17.86 72.48
N SER A 101 -21.22 17.44 71.33
CA SER A 101 -21.30 16.06 70.84
C SER A 101 -20.02 15.67 70.10
N SER A 102 -18.88 15.97 70.69
CA SER A 102 -17.59 15.48 70.19
C SER A 102 -17.52 13.96 70.33
N PRO A 103 -17.35 13.19 69.23
CA PRO A 103 -16.99 11.78 69.36
C PRO A 103 -15.68 11.64 70.14
N PRO A 104 -15.48 10.55 70.91
CA PRO A 104 -14.25 10.32 71.65
C PRO A 104 -13.04 10.34 70.70
N ARG A 105 -11.87 10.77 71.22
CA ARG A 105 -10.65 10.89 70.41
C ARG A 105 -10.24 9.59 69.69
N GLN A 106 -10.66 8.44 70.20
CA GLN A 106 -10.47 7.13 69.58
C GLN A 106 -11.14 7.03 68.20
N GLU A 107 -12.46 7.27 68.10
CA GLU A 107 -13.20 7.18 66.83
C GLU A 107 -12.58 8.05 65.73
N ARG A 108 -12.13 9.26 66.08
CA ARG A 108 -11.45 10.15 65.13
C ARG A 108 -10.04 9.65 64.73
N SER A 109 -9.34 8.93 65.62
CA SER A 109 -8.06 8.29 65.27
C SER A 109 -8.24 7.00 64.48
N GLU A 110 -9.31 6.24 64.72
CA GLU A 110 -9.67 5.03 63.99
C GLU A 110 -10.13 5.36 62.56
N SER A 111 -10.94 6.42 62.40
CA SER A 111 -11.30 6.96 61.08
C SER A 111 -10.08 7.40 60.26
N LEU A 112 -9.10 8.06 60.89
CA LEU A 112 -7.85 8.47 60.22
C LEU A 112 -6.96 7.26 59.88
N GLN A 113 -6.94 6.21 60.70
CA GLN A 113 -6.23 4.96 60.37
C GLN A 113 -6.88 4.19 59.21
N LEU A 114 -8.22 4.26 59.09
CA LEU A 114 -8.95 3.70 57.96
C LEU A 114 -8.65 4.46 56.66
N GLU A 115 -8.66 5.80 56.72
CA GLU A 115 -8.32 6.69 55.60
C GLU A 115 -6.86 6.50 55.14
N ILE A 116 -5.91 6.39 56.09
CA ILE A 116 -4.50 6.08 55.78
C ILE A 116 -4.40 4.73 55.07
N ARG A 117 -5.07 3.67 55.53
CA ARG A 117 -5.06 2.37 54.84
C ARG A 117 -5.65 2.45 53.44
N GLN A 118 -6.77 3.14 53.25
CA GLN A 118 -7.37 3.31 51.92
C GLN A 118 -6.42 4.03 50.96
N LEU A 119 -5.64 5.00 51.44
CA LEU A 119 -4.60 5.67 50.66
C LEU A 119 -3.37 4.79 50.42
N GLU A 120 -2.97 3.95 51.38
CA GLU A 120 -1.89 2.95 51.21
C GLU A 120 -2.27 1.88 50.19
N ASP A 121 -3.51 1.37 50.24
CA ASP A 121 -4.05 0.38 49.29
C ASP A 121 -4.17 0.99 47.88
N GLN A 122 -4.74 2.19 47.73
CA GLN A 122 -4.79 2.91 46.44
C GLN A 122 -3.40 3.19 45.86
N LEU A 123 -2.44 3.59 46.71
CA LEU A 123 -1.05 3.80 46.30
C LEU A 123 -0.40 2.49 45.86
N HIS A 124 -0.69 1.36 46.53
CA HIS A 124 -0.18 0.06 46.14
C HIS A 124 -0.79 -0.43 44.82
N GLU A 125 -2.09 -0.23 44.61
CA GLU A 125 -2.79 -0.59 43.37
C GLU A 125 -2.28 0.23 42.18
N SER A 126 -2.20 1.55 42.29
CA SER A 126 -1.62 2.43 41.25
C SER A 126 -0.14 2.09 40.95
N ASN A 127 0.64 1.72 41.97
CA ASN A 127 2.02 1.25 41.79
C ASN A 127 2.10 -0.15 41.13
N ASN A 128 1.09 -0.99 41.28
CA ASN A 128 1.00 -2.27 40.55
C ASN A 128 0.58 -2.07 39.10
N GLU A 129 -0.36 -1.16 38.84
CA GLU A 129 -0.81 -0.74 37.50
C GLU A 129 0.34 -0.09 36.71
N TYR A 130 1.08 0.85 37.33
CA TYR A 130 2.29 1.42 36.75
C TYR A 130 3.34 0.36 36.39
N LYS A 131 3.52 -0.66 37.24
CA LYS A 131 4.39 -1.82 36.93
C LYS A 131 3.81 -2.74 35.85
N HIS A 132 2.50 -2.75 35.59
CA HIS A 132 1.94 -3.45 34.43
C HIS A 132 2.32 -2.70 33.15
N ILE A 133 1.96 -1.41 33.09
CA ILE A 133 2.22 -0.51 31.96
C ILE A 133 3.72 -0.49 31.60
N MET A 134 4.61 -0.44 32.60
CA MET A 134 6.06 -0.50 32.35
C MET A 134 6.53 -1.81 31.71
N ARG A 135 6.03 -2.98 32.15
CA ARG A 135 6.37 -4.28 31.53
C ARG A 135 5.77 -4.44 30.14
N GLU A 136 4.60 -3.85 29.91
CA GLU A 136 3.89 -3.86 28.64
C GLU A 136 4.62 -2.98 27.61
N ASN A 137 5.05 -1.78 28.02
CA ASN A 137 5.96 -0.95 27.24
C ASN A 137 7.30 -1.65 26.96
N GLU A 138 7.88 -2.38 27.93
CA GLU A 138 9.13 -3.13 27.74
C GLU A 138 8.99 -4.30 26.74
N LYS A 139 7.85 -4.99 26.73
CA LYS A 139 7.47 -5.95 25.67
C LYS A 139 7.33 -5.26 24.31
N ASN A 140 6.62 -4.13 24.24
CA ASN A 140 6.38 -3.41 22.99
C ASN A 140 7.70 -2.87 22.40
N ILE A 141 8.60 -2.36 23.24
CA ILE A 141 9.96 -1.95 22.84
C ILE A 141 10.76 -3.15 22.30
N SER A 142 10.64 -4.31 22.93
CA SER A 142 11.32 -5.54 22.49
C SER A 142 10.76 -6.08 21.17
N SER A 143 9.45 -5.99 20.96
CA SER A 143 8.78 -6.33 19.69
C SER A 143 9.22 -5.40 18.56
N LEU A 144 9.16 -4.08 18.77
CA LEU A 144 9.63 -3.07 17.80
C LEU A 144 11.13 -3.19 17.50
N ALA A 145 11.94 -3.63 18.46
CA ALA A 145 13.37 -3.90 18.26
C ALA A 145 13.60 -5.16 17.39
N ALA A 146 12.80 -6.21 17.58
CA ALA A 146 12.84 -7.42 16.74
C ALA A 146 12.35 -7.13 15.30
N GLU A 147 11.28 -6.35 15.16
CA GLU A 147 10.79 -5.88 13.85
C GLU A 147 11.85 -5.03 13.13
N ASN A 148 12.50 -4.07 13.83
CA ASN A 148 13.62 -3.30 13.30
C ASN A 148 14.82 -4.18 12.88
N ALA A 149 15.08 -5.29 13.58
CA ALA A 149 16.12 -6.24 13.19
C ALA A 149 15.73 -7.01 11.92
N SER A 150 14.46 -7.43 11.80
CA SER A 150 13.94 -8.09 10.60
C SER A 150 13.96 -7.15 9.38
N LEU A 151 13.49 -5.91 9.52
CA LEU A 151 13.54 -4.89 8.47
C LEU A 151 14.99 -4.60 8.03
N LYS A 152 15.95 -4.57 8.96
CA LYS A 152 17.38 -4.41 8.62
C LYS A 152 17.96 -5.59 7.87
N SER A 153 17.55 -6.83 8.19
CA SER A 153 17.91 -8.01 7.40
C SER A 153 17.38 -7.85 5.97
N TRP A 154 16.09 -7.56 5.83
CA TRP A 154 15.44 -7.46 4.52
C TRP A 154 16.01 -6.32 3.66
N LEU A 155 16.43 -5.21 4.27
CA LEU A 155 17.11 -4.12 3.58
C LEU A 155 18.52 -4.54 3.12
N ALA A 156 19.26 -5.33 3.91
CA ALA A 156 20.55 -5.89 3.49
C ALA A 156 20.41 -6.95 2.39
N ASP A 157 19.34 -7.75 2.41
CA ASP A 157 19.00 -8.70 1.35
C ASP A 157 18.70 -7.95 0.03
N LEU A 158 17.93 -6.85 0.09
CA LEU A 158 17.64 -5.97 -1.05
C LEU A 158 18.89 -5.22 -1.57
N GLU A 159 19.83 -4.82 -0.69
CA GLU A 159 21.11 -4.24 -1.10
C GLU A 159 22.00 -5.28 -1.82
N SER A 160 21.97 -6.54 -1.38
CA SER A 160 22.65 -7.67 -2.01
C SER A 160 22.06 -8.01 -3.38
N GLU A 161 20.73 -8.08 -3.49
CA GLU A 161 20.03 -8.28 -4.76
C GLU A 161 20.25 -7.11 -5.72
N GLY A 162 20.24 -5.87 -5.22
CA GLY A 162 20.60 -4.67 -5.98
C GLY A 162 22.06 -4.66 -6.46
N ALA A 163 22.99 -5.27 -5.74
CA ALA A 163 24.36 -5.48 -6.21
C ALA A 163 24.44 -6.57 -7.30
N SER A 164 23.65 -7.65 -7.18
CA SER A 164 23.51 -8.67 -8.23
C SER A 164 22.96 -8.08 -9.54
N VAL A 165 21.93 -7.23 -9.46
CA VAL A 165 21.37 -6.53 -10.63
C VAL A 165 22.42 -5.64 -11.31
N ARG A 166 23.31 -4.97 -10.56
CA ARG A 166 24.41 -4.19 -11.14
C ARG A 166 25.42 -5.07 -11.88
N THR A 167 25.84 -6.21 -11.33
CA THR A 167 26.79 -7.08 -12.04
C THR A 167 26.17 -7.73 -13.26
N LEU A 168 24.86 -8.05 -13.24
CA LEU A 168 24.12 -8.45 -14.44
C LEU A 168 24.03 -7.34 -15.50
N GLN A 169 23.86 -6.08 -15.09
CA GLN A 169 23.88 -4.93 -15.98
C GLN A 169 25.27 -4.69 -16.61
N GLU A 170 26.34 -4.79 -15.81
CA GLU A 170 27.73 -4.73 -16.29
C GLU A 170 28.05 -5.87 -17.28
N ASN A 171 27.60 -7.09 -16.99
CA ASN A 171 27.76 -8.24 -17.88
C ASN A 171 26.99 -8.07 -19.20
N ASN A 172 25.76 -7.54 -19.16
CA ASN A 172 25.01 -7.19 -20.38
C ASN A 172 25.73 -6.12 -21.20
N GLN A 173 26.31 -5.10 -20.55
CA GLN A 173 27.03 -4.03 -21.24
C GLN A 173 28.35 -4.52 -21.87
N GLN A 174 29.03 -5.50 -21.23
CA GLN A 174 30.15 -6.23 -21.83
C GLN A 174 29.71 -7.11 -23.02
N LEU A 175 28.54 -7.76 -22.94
CA LEU A 175 27.96 -8.53 -24.04
C LEU A 175 27.61 -7.64 -25.23
N GLU A 176 26.99 -6.48 -25.01
CA GLU A 176 26.71 -5.48 -26.05
C GLU A 176 27.99 -5.02 -26.75
N SER A 177 29.01 -4.61 -26.00
CA SER A 177 30.31 -4.22 -26.58
C SER A 177 31.01 -5.37 -27.32
N SER A 178 30.89 -6.60 -26.84
CA SER A 178 31.39 -7.80 -27.54
C SER A 178 30.63 -8.06 -28.84
N LEU A 179 29.33 -7.80 -28.86
CA LEU A 179 28.45 -7.96 -30.03
C LEU A 179 28.77 -6.88 -31.09
N GLU A 180 29.03 -5.64 -30.67
CA GLU A 180 29.55 -4.58 -31.55
C GLU A 180 30.91 -4.95 -32.16
N GLN A 181 31.85 -5.49 -31.37
CA GLN A 181 33.13 -5.99 -31.88
C GLN A 181 32.94 -7.11 -32.91
N ILE A 182 32.05 -8.07 -32.66
CA ILE A 182 31.71 -9.14 -33.61
C ILE A 182 31.08 -8.56 -34.90
N GLN A 183 30.23 -7.54 -34.80
CA GLN A 183 29.69 -6.85 -35.98
C GLN A 183 30.77 -6.12 -36.78
N SER A 184 31.71 -5.44 -36.11
CA SER A 184 32.85 -4.78 -36.74
C SER A 184 33.76 -5.77 -37.47
N ILE A 185 34.13 -6.89 -36.82
CA ILE A 185 34.89 -7.99 -37.41
C ILE A 185 34.16 -8.58 -38.63
N LYS A 186 32.83 -8.76 -38.54
CA LYS A 186 32.00 -9.24 -39.65
C LYS A 186 31.98 -8.27 -40.84
N GLN A 187 32.00 -6.96 -40.59
CA GLN A 187 32.11 -5.95 -41.66
C GLN A 187 33.51 -5.94 -42.30
N ALA A 188 34.58 -6.06 -41.50
CA ALA A 188 35.94 -6.16 -42.00
C ALA A 188 36.13 -7.41 -42.89
N LEU A 189 35.70 -8.59 -42.42
CA LEU A 189 35.71 -9.83 -43.20
C LEU A 189 34.88 -9.73 -44.50
N ALA A 190 33.75 -9.01 -44.49
CA ALA A 190 32.96 -8.79 -45.69
C ALA A 190 33.71 -7.94 -46.74
N LEU A 191 34.50 -6.95 -46.30
CA LEU A 191 35.35 -6.13 -47.17
C LEU A 191 36.54 -6.95 -47.72
N GLU A 192 37.22 -7.74 -46.88
CA GLU A 192 38.30 -8.64 -47.32
C GLU A 192 37.80 -9.67 -48.35
N LEU A 193 36.63 -10.27 -48.12
CA LEU A 193 36.04 -11.26 -49.02
C LEU A 193 35.61 -10.63 -50.37
N VAL A 194 35.21 -9.36 -50.37
CA VAL A 194 35.05 -8.58 -51.62
C VAL A 194 36.41 -8.35 -52.30
N GLY A 195 37.45 -7.96 -51.55
CA GLY A 195 38.81 -7.75 -52.07
C GLY A 195 39.39 -9.00 -52.76
N VAL A 196 39.38 -10.14 -52.07
CA VAL A 196 39.81 -11.45 -52.60
C VAL A 196 38.99 -11.86 -53.82
N LYS A 197 37.69 -11.51 -53.86
CA LYS A 197 36.84 -11.77 -55.04
C LYS A 197 37.25 -10.92 -56.24
N THR A 198 37.65 -9.66 -56.05
CA THR A 198 38.23 -8.85 -57.13
C THR A 198 39.57 -9.42 -57.61
N GLU A 199 40.48 -9.78 -56.71
CA GLU A 199 41.77 -10.40 -57.08
C GLU A 199 41.60 -11.71 -57.86
N LEU A 200 40.63 -12.56 -57.47
CA LEU A 200 40.29 -13.78 -58.21
C LEU A 200 39.78 -13.49 -59.62
N GLU A 201 38.96 -12.46 -59.80
CA GLU A 201 38.41 -12.10 -61.12
C GLU A 201 39.47 -11.39 -61.99
N GLU A 202 40.41 -10.64 -61.40
CA GLU A 202 41.59 -10.12 -62.09
C GLU A 202 42.53 -11.24 -62.53
N MET A 203 42.83 -12.23 -61.67
CA MET A 203 43.56 -13.43 -62.06
C MET A 203 42.83 -14.24 -63.13
N ARG A 204 41.50 -14.30 -63.09
CA ARG A 204 40.68 -14.95 -64.12
C ARG A 204 40.81 -14.25 -65.48
N GLN A 205 40.77 -12.93 -65.50
CA GLN A 205 41.02 -12.13 -66.72
C GLN A 205 42.48 -12.24 -67.19
N GLY A 206 43.44 -12.35 -66.27
CA GLY A 206 44.84 -12.64 -66.58
C GLY A 206 45.01 -14.00 -67.26
N ASN A 207 44.40 -15.04 -66.71
CA ASN A 207 44.39 -16.39 -67.28
C ASN A 207 43.65 -16.47 -68.63
N ALA A 208 42.58 -15.67 -68.82
CA ALA A 208 41.93 -15.56 -70.13
C ALA A 208 42.88 -14.97 -71.19
N LYS A 209 43.54 -13.84 -70.88
CA LYS A 209 44.54 -13.21 -71.76
C LYS A 209 45.74 -14.13 -72.04
N LEU A 210 46.15 -14.94 -71.06
CA LEU A 210 47.17 -15.98 -71.23
C LEU A 210 46.68 -17.10 -72.16
N GLY A 211 45.43 -17.55 -72.03
CA GLY A 211 44.82 -18.53 -72.93
C GLY A 211 44.72 -18.04 -74.36
N ASP A 212 44.32 -16.79 -74.57
CA ASP A 212 44.31 -16.15 -75.89
C ASP A 212 45.72 -16.01 -76.46
N LYS A 213 46.73 -15.71 -75.62
CA LYS A 213 48.13 -15.63 -76.06
C LYS A 213 48.76 -17.01 -76.34
N VAL A 214 48.33 -18.06 -75.64
CA VAL A 214 48.70 -19.45 -75.97
C VAL A 214 48.06 -19.89 -77.29
N ARG A 215 46.83 -19.46 -77.58
CA ARG A 215 46.21 -19.66 -78.90
C ARG A 215 46.97 -18.90 -80.00
N GLU A 216 47.28 -17.62 -79.79
CA GLU A 216 48.08 -16.80 -80.72
C GLU A 216 49.45 -17.43 -81.03
N LEU A 217 50.12 -18.01 -80.04
CA LEU A 217 51.39 -18.74 -80.22
C LEU A 217 51.20 -20.11 -80.90
N GLY A 218 50.04 -20.76 -80.71
CA GLY A 218 49.66 -21.97 -81.45
C GLY A 218 49.40 -21.68 -82.92
N ASP A 219 48.64 -20.63 -83.23
CA ASP A 219 48.36 -20.18 -84.60
C ASP A 219 49.68 -19.79 -85.32
N GLN A 220 50.63 -19.15 -84.62
CA GLN A 220 51.97 -18.86 -85.14
C GLN A 220 52.82 -20.12 -85.37
N LEU A 221 52.68 -21.15 -84.53
CA LEU A 221 53.37 -22.42 -84.70
C LEU A 221 52.82 -23.22 -85.90
N ASP A 222 51.49 -23.23 -86.08
CA ASP A 222 50.83 -23.88 -87.22
C ASP A 222 51.16 -23.18 -88.55
N GLU A 223 51.26 -21.85 -88.60
CA GLU A 223 51.74 -21.12 -89.79
C GLU A 223 53.23 -21.45 -90.07
N ALA A 224 54.08 -21.56 -89.04
CA ALA A 224 55.48 -21.96 -89.20
C ALA A 224 55.64 -23.41 -89.65
N GLU A 225 54.79 -24.34 -89.19
CA GLU A 225 54.71 -25.71 -89.71
C GLU A 225 54.21 -25.73 -91.17
N ALA A 226 53.22 -24.90 -91.52
CA ALA A 226 52.76 -24.76 -92.89
C ALA A 226 53.85 -24.22 -93.82
N GLU A 227 54.65 -23.24 -93.37
CA GLU A 227 55.77 -22.69 -94.13
C GLU A 227 56.94 -23.71 -94.26
N LYS A 228 57.23 -24.48 -93.21
CA LYS A 228 58.15 -25.63 -93.30
C LYS A 228 57.67 -26.64 -94.35
N ARG A 229 56.39 -27.01 -94.34
CA ARG A 229 55.81 -27.94 -95.34
C ARG A 229 55.84 -27.36 -96.76
N ARG A 230 55.69 -26.04 -96.93
CA ARG A 230 55.90 -25.36 -98.23
C ARG A 230 57.36 -25.49 -98.71
N MET A 231 58.34 -25.38 -97.82
CA MET A 231 59.76 -25.59 -98.17
C MET A 231 60.07 -27.06 -98.52
N GLU A 232 59.51 -28.04 -97.79
CA GLU A 232 59.70 -29.46 -98.09
C GLU A 232 59.11 -29.85 -99.47
N VAL A 233 57.97 -29.27 -99.87
CA VAL A 233 57.35 -29.47 -101.20
C VAL A 233 58.23 -28.94 -102.35
N ILE A 234 59.07 -27.91 -102.12
CA ILE A 234 60.01 -27.40 -103.14
C ILE A 234 61.20 -28.36 -103.36
N ILE A 235 61.59 -29.13 -102.33
CA ILE A 235 62.81 -29.95 -102.35
C ILE A 235 62.54 -31.38 -102.88
N VAL A 236 61.33 -31.92 -102.73
CA VAL A 236 60.97 -33.28 -103.22
C VAL A 236 60.32 -33.22 -104.62
N GLY A 237 60.83 -32.33 -105.48
CA GLY A 237 60.17 -31.88 -106.72
C GLY A 237 60.82 -32.29 -108.06
N SER A 238 61.77 -33.24 -108.11
CA SER A 238 62.33 -33.76 -109.38
C SER A 238 62.96 -35.14 -109.22
N SER A 239 62.81 -36.01 -110.23
CA SER A 239 63.16 -37.44 -110.14
C SER A 239 63.88 -37.96 -111.39
N ASN A 240 64.79 -38.94 -111.17
CA ASN A 240 65.15 -40.05 -112.08
C ASN A 240 65.68 -39.74 -113.50
N THR A 241 66.91 -40.20 -113.83
CA THR A 241 67.10 -41.55 -114.45
C THR A 241 68.54 -41.87 -114.91
N LYS A 242 68.96 -43.13 -114.65
CA LYS A 242 69.79 -44.03 -115.50
C LYS A 242 71.30 -43.74 -115.73
N THR A 243 71.99 -44.83 -116.09
CA THR A 243 73.43 -45.04 -116.37
C THR A 243 73.68 -45.12 -117.91
N PRO A 244 74.88 -45.42 -118.49
CA PRO A 244 76.20 -45.73 -117.92
C PRO A 244 77.46 -45.10 -118.63
N ALA A 245 78.64 -45.25 -118.01
CA ALA A 245 79.98 -45.56 -118.56
C ALA A 245 80.70 -44.74 -119.70
N LYS A 246 82.02 -44.51 -119.45
CA LYS A 246 83.18 -44.71 -120.37
C LYS A 246 83.72 -43.57 -121.31
N ILE A 247 84.84 -42.97 -120.85
CA ILE A 247 86.04 -42.50 -121.62
C ILE A 247 85.91 -41.27 -122.55
N ARG A 248 87.04 -40.51 -122.64
CA ARG A 248 87.28 -39.20 -123.31
C ARG A 248 86.59 -38.00 -122.63
N GLY A 249 87.17 -36.79 -122.62
CA GLY A 249 88.53 -36.40 -123.03
C GLY A 249 88.58 -35.10 -123.85
N GLY A 250 89.54 -34.23 -123.53
CA GLY A 250 89.73 -32.92 -124.19
C GLY A 250 88.80 -31.84 -123.65
N GLY A 251 89.37 -30.76 -123.12
CA GLY A 251 88.60 -29.58 -122.70
C GLY A 251 88.72 -28.44 -123.71
N ASN A 252 87.84 -27.43 -123.59
CA ASN A 252 88.19 -26.03 -123.86
C ASN A 252 87.04 -25.08 -123.48
N GLN A 253 87.14 -24.44 -122.30
CA GLN A 253 86.73 -23.05 -122.09
C GLN A 253 87.66 -22.42 -121.03
N ASN A 254 88.86 -22.00 -121.44
CA ASN A 254 89.62 -20.98 -120.71
C ASN A 254 89.60 -19.68 -121.52
N THR A 255 88.58 -18.88 -121.24
CA THR A 255 88.72 -17.44 -121.08
C THR A 255 88.12 -17.15 -119.70
N GLN A 256 88.84 -16.61 -118.71
CA GLN A 256 89.93 -15.66 -118.84
C GLN A 256 90.95 -15.78 -117.70
N LEU A 257 92.04 -16.52 -117.91
CA LEU A 257 93.39 -16.19 -117.43
C LEU A 257 94.42 -17.12 -118.12
N GLN A 258 95.07 -16.60 -119.17
CA GLN A 258 95.91 -17.36 -120.10
C GLN A 258 97.32 -16.75 -120.24
N GLU A 259 97.93 -16.34 -119.12
CA GLU A 259 99.09 -15.44 -119.15
C GLU A 259 100.27 -15.83 -118.23
N GLN A 260 100.24 -16.99 -117.58
CA GLN A 260 101.33 -17.43 -116.66
C GLN A 260 101.92 -18.83 -116.89
N PHE A 261 101.50 -19.56 -117.94
CA PHE A 261 102.09 -20.87 -118.30
C PHE A 261 102.50 -20.96 -119.79
N LYS A 262 103.06 -19.87 -120.31
CA LYS A 262 103.71 -19.84 -121.64
C LYS A 262 105.15 -19.31 -121.54
N ASN A 263 105.99 -19.98 -120.75
CA ASN A 263 107.45 -19.85 -120.86
C ASN A 263 108.15 -21.17 -120.45
N LEU A 264 108.87 -21.74 -121.42
CA LEU A 264 109.96 -22.69 -121.28
C LEU A 264 109.75 -23.97 -120.42
N GLN A 265 108.97 -24.91 -120.98
CA GLN A 265 109.42 -26.31 -121.03
C GLN A 265 110.33 -26.46 -122.28
N GLU A 266 111.47 -25.77 -122.30
CA GLU A 266 112.26 -25.53 -123.52
C GLU A 266 113.76 -25.49 -123.23
N ALA A 267 114.28 -26.54 -122.58
CA ALA A 267 115.73 -26.68 -122.31
C ALA A 267 116.17 -28.11 -121.96
N HIS A 268 115.73 -29.18 -122.66
CA HIS A 268 116.35 -30.50 -122.43
C HIS A 268 116.43 -31.53 -123.58
N GLU A 269 116.24 -31.14 -124.84
CA GLU A 269 116.62 -32.01 -125.96
C GLU A 269 117.15 -31.20 -127.16
N ASN A 270 118.48 -31.11 -127.29
CA ASN A 270 119.16 -31.07 -128.58
C ASN A 270 120.69 -31.27 -128.49
N LEU A 271 121.17 -32.20 -129.33
CA LEU A 271 122.54 -32.41 -129.85
C LEU A 271 123.74 -32.65 -128.93
N THR A 272 124.18 -33.90 -128.97
CA THR A 272 125.58 -34.36 -128.97
C THR A 272 126.37 -33.80 -130.18
N ASN A 273 127.67 -33.50 -130.00
CA ASN A 273 128.82 -33.43 -130.95
C ASN A 273 129.88 -32.45 -130.36
N SER A 274 131.22 -32.54 -130.51
CA SER A 274 132.20 -33.40 -131.23
C SER A 274 133.55 -33.38 -130.45
N VAL A 275 134.26 -34.48 -130.15
CA VAL A 275 135.24 -35.27 -130.96
C VAL A 275 136.63 -34.60 -131.21
N ASP A 276 137.66 -35.18 -130.57
CA ASP A 276 139.11 -35.41 -130.88
C ASP A 276 140.08 -34.35 -131.50
N ILE A 277 141.41 -34.48 -131.22
CA ILE A 277 142.46 -34.93 -132.21
C ILE A 277 143.95 -34.87 -131.72
N THR A 278 144.64 -36.04 -131.68
CA THR A 278 146.12 -36.32 -131.87
C THR A 278 147.18 -35.65 -130.94
N HIS A 279 148.51 -35.89 -130.96
CA HIS A 279 149.50 -36.70 -131.73
C HIS A 279 150.66 -37.08 -130.73
N THR A 280 151.66 -37.99 -130.85
CA THR A 280 152.40 -38.81 -131.86
C THR A 280 153.36 -38.04 -132.82
N ASP A 281 154.58 -38.49 -133.19
CA ASP A 281 155.30 -39.77 -132.96
C ASP A 281 156.86 -39.67 -133.01
N SER A 282 157.60 -40.71 -132.59
CA SER A 282 159.04 -40.96 -132.92
C SER A 282 159.61 -42.27 -132.33
N ARG A 283 160.05 -43.23 -133.16
CA ARG A 283 160.77 -44.43 -132.64
C ARG A 283 161.72 -45.22 -133.56
N ASP A 284 161.89 -44.92 -134.85
CA ASP A 284 162.68 -45.78 -135.79
C ASP A 284 164.21 -45.83 -135.56
N VAL A 285 164.75 -45.17 -134.53
CA VAL A 285 166.11 -45.48 -134.02
C VAL A 285 166.17 -46.89 -133.39
N GLU A 286 165.02 -47.42 -132.98
CA GLU A 286 164.87 -48.75 -132.38
C GLU A 286 165.19 -49.89 -133.39
N ILE A 287 165.38 -49.61 -134.69
CA ILE A 287 165.66 -50.61 -135.75
C ILE A 287 167.01 -51.33 -135.60
N GLU A 288 168.06 -50.72 -135.01
CA GLU A 288 169.29 -51.47 -134.65
C GLU A 288 169.24 -52.03 -133.22
N GLN A 289 168.36 -51.53 -132.34
CA GLN A 289 168.03 -52.27 -131.12
C GLN A 289 167.26 -53.55 -131.46
N LEU A 290 166.39 -53.53 -132.46
CA LEU A 290 165.57 -54.66 -132.92
C LEU A 290 166.37 -55.90 -133.33
N LYS A 291 167.64 -55.76 -133.78
CA LYS A 291 168.52 -56.92 -134.03
C LYS A 291 169.07 -57.56 -132.75
N THR A 292 169.34 -56.76 -131.73
CA THR A 292 169.75 -57.25 -130.40
C THR A 292 168.53 -57.85 -129.69
N GLN A 293 167.42 -57.12 -129.70
CA GLN A 293 166.11 -57.58 -129.22
C GLN A 293 165.62 -58.83 -129.96
N LEU A 294 166.02 -59.11 -131.21
CA LEU A 294 165.68 -60.37 -131.88
C LEU A 294 166.42 -61.61 -131.33
N ARG A 295 167.51 -61.43 -130.56
CA ARG A 295 168.06 -62.49 -129.71
C ARG A 295 167.28 -62.58 -128.40
N ASP A 296 167.08 -61.44 -127.73
CA ASP A 296 166.39 -61.37 -126.44
C ASP A 296 164.93 -61.88 -126.55
N LEU A 297 164.26 -61.61 -127.67
CA LEU A 297 162.93 -62.11 -128.03
C LEU A 297 162.88 -63.64 -128.11
N ARG A 298 164.00 -64.31 -128.39
CA ARG A 298 164.02 -65.78 -128.49
C ARG A 298 164.02 -66.43 -127.10
N GLU A 299 164.84 -65.90 -126.20
CA GLU A 299 164.86 -66.32 -124.78
C GLU A 299 163.58 -65.87 -124.06
N ALA A 300 163.09 -64.66 -124.37
CA ALA A 300 161.82 -64.16 -123.86
C ALA A 300 160.62 -64.98 -124.33
N HIS A 301 160.60 -65.49 -125.57
CA HIS A 301 159.49 -66.32 -126.06
C HIS A 301 159.45 -67.70 -125.37
N GLU A 302 160.61 -68.28 -125.04
CA GLU A 302 160.70 -69.55 -124.29
C GLU A 302 160.30 -69.36 -122.81
N GLY A 303 160.67 -68.21 -122.22
CA GLY A 303 160.15 -67.77 -120.92
C GLY A 303 158.64 -67.46 -120.94
N LEU A 304 158.11 -66.93 -122.04
CA LEU A 304 156.69 -66.59 -122.19
C LEU A 304 155.80 -67.84 -122.25
N THR A 305 156.26 -68.92 -122.92
CA THR A 305 155.55 -70.21 -122.90
C THR A 305 155.44 -70.79 -121.48
N ASN A 306 156.54 -70.85 -120.74
CA ASN A 306 156.51 -71.30 -119.33
C ASN A 306 155.65 -70.39 -118.44
N SER A 307 155.60 -69.08 -118.73
CA SER A 307 154.73 -68.13 -118.03
C SER A 307 153.24 -68.34 -118.35
N GLN A 308 152.90 -68.71 -119.59
CA GLN A 308 151.52 -69.00 -119.98
C GLN A 308 150.99 -70.29 -119.34
N ASP A 309 151.76 -71.37 -119.28
CA ASP A 309 151.31 -72.63 -118.65
C ASP A 309 151.08 -72.49 -117.14
N ILE A 310 151.94 -71.73 -116.44
CA ILE A 310 151.73 -71.37 -115.02
C ILE A 310 150.46 -70.52 -114.85
N ARG A 311 150.19 -69.61 -115.78
CA ARG A 311 149.00 -68.74 -115.74
C ARG A 311 147.70 -69.50 -116.04
N ILE A 312 147.72 -70.44 -116.99
CA ILE A 312 146.58 -71.32 -117.32
C ILE A 312 146.27 -72.23 -116.12
N SER A 313 147.29 -72.82 -115.50
CA SER A 313 147.15 -73.65 -114.30
C SER A 313 146.48 -72.88 -113.15
N ARG A 314 146.92 -71.65 -112.88
CA ARG A 314 146.32 -70.78 -111.85
C ARG A 314 144.86 -70.41 -112.16
N ILE A 315 144.53 -70.14 -113.43
CA ILE A 315 143.16 -69.84 -113.86
C ILE A 315 142.24 -71.06 -113.65
N MET A 316 142.74 -72.29 -113.79
CA MET A 316 141.95 -73.49 -113.47
C MET A 316 141.72 -73.67 -111.96
N GLU A 317 142.75 -73.53 -111.11
CA GLU A 317 142.55 -73.56 -109.64
C GLU A 317 141.54 -72.49 -109.17
N GLU A 318 141.65 -71.28 -109.72
CA GLU A 318 140.76 -70.16 -109.38
C GLU A 318 139.31 -70.39 -109.89
N ALA A 319 139.13 -71.09 -111.01
CA ALA A 319 137.81 -71.50 -111.50
C ALA A 319 137.19 -72.59 -110.60
N GLU A 320 137.94 -73.62 -110.23
CA GLU A 320 137.46 -74.70 -109.35
C GLU A 320 137.09 -74.18 -107.95
N ALA A 321 137.91 -73.28 -107.38
CA ALA A 321 137.63 -72.61 -106.12
C ALA A 321 136.30 -71.82 -106.15
N ASN A 322 136.04 -71.10 -107.24
CA ASN A 322 134.79 -70.34 -107.41
C ASN A 322 133.57 -71.24 -107.59
N VAL A 323 133.68 -72.36 -108.32
CA VAL A 323 132.60 -73.37 -108.41
C VAL A 323 132.31 -74.00 -107.05
N ALA A 324 133.34 -74.30 -106.25
CA ALA A 324 133.19 -74.82 -104.90
C ALA A 324 132.53 -73.81 -103.93
N LYS A 325 132.72 -72.50 -104.14
CA LYS A 325 132.04 -71.43 -103.39
C LYS A 325 130.56 -71.34 -103.74
N ALA A 326 130.23 -71.21 -105.03
CA ALA A 326 128.84 -71.10 -105.50
C ALA A 326 127.98 -72.31 -105.07
N LYS A 327 128.57 -73.51 -105.02
CA LYS A 327 127.88 -74.73 -104.58
C LYS A 327 127.58 -74.77 -103.06
N ARG A 328 128.30 -74.00 -102.23
CA ARG A 328 127.93 -73.79 -100.82
C ARG A 328 126.78 -72.79 -100.70
N GLU A 329 126.89 -71.65 -101.38
CA GLU A 329 125.89 -70.57 -101.32
C GLU A 329 124.49 -71.05 -101.76
N ALA A 330 124.41 -71.90 -102.79
CA ALA A 330 123.16 -72.57 -103.17
C ALA A 330 122.57 -73.46 -102.05
N SER A 331 123.41 -74.23 -101.35
CA SER A 331 123.00 -75.11 -100.25
C SER A 331 122.61 -74.37 -98.96
N GLU A 332 122.90 -73.07 -98.85
CA GLU A 332 122.51 -72.20 -97.75
C GLU A 332 121.10 -71.65 -98.02
N ASN A 333 120.88 -71.10 -99.22
CA ASN A 333 119.59 -70.56 -99.67
C ASN A 333 118.44 -71.59 -99.61
N ASP A 334 118.70 -72.86 -99.99
CA ASP A 334 117.70 -73.94 -99.91
C ASP A 334 117.20 -74.18 -98.46
N LYS A 335 117.99 -73.87 -97.43
CA LYS A 335 117.58 -73.98 -96.02
C LYS A 335 116.72 -72.80 -95.58
N GLU A 336 117.06 -71.58 -96.01
CA GLU A 336 116.25 -70.39 -95.73
C GLU A 336 114.86 -70.52 -96.38
N VAL A 337 114.79 -71.01 -97.62
CA VAL A 337 113.52 -71.27 -98.32
C VAL A 337 112.67 -72.33 -97.60
N ALA A 338 113.29 -73.30 -96.92
CA ALA A 338 112.56 -74.26 -96.09
C ALA A 338 111.99 -73.59 -94.83
N GLN A 339 112.79 -72.81 -94.09
CA GLN A 339 112.36 -72.10 -92.88
C GLN A 339 111.23 -71.09 -93.16
N LEU A 340 111.31 -70.34 -94.26
CA LEU A 340 110.28 -69.38 -94.64
C LEU A 340 108.92 -70.05 -94.92
N ARG A 341 108.92 -71.28 -95.48
CA ARG A 341 107.67 -72.06 -95.68
C ARG A 341 107.04 -72.50 -94.36
N GLU A 342 107.85 -72.87 -93.37
CA GLU A 342 107.37 -73.25 -92.03
C GLU A 342 106.75 -72.04 -91.30
N ILE A 343 107.42 -70.89 -91.34
CA ILE A 343 106.91 -69.63 -90.78
C ILE A 343 105.57 -69.23 -91.41
N ILE A 344 105.45 -69.31 -92.74
CA ILE A 344 104.20 -68.98 -93.46
C ILE A 344 103.04 -69.92 -93.05
N ASN A 345 103.30 -71.21 -92.87
CA ASN A 345 102.28 -72.16 -92.38
C ASN A 345 101.84 -71.84 -90.93
N ASN A 346 102.79 -71.51 -90.05
CA ASN A 346 102.49 -71.17 -88.66
C ASN A 346 101.68 -69.86 -88.56
N MET A 347 102.00 -68.84 -89.37
CA MET A 347 101.18 -67.63 -89.46
C MET A 347 99.77 -67.92 -89.98
N ARG A 348 99.63 -68.82 -90.96
CA ARG A 348 98.32 -69.18 -91.54
C ARG A 348 97.38 -69.83 -90.50
N ASN A 349 97.93 -70.69 -89.65
CA ASN A 349 97.18 -71.32 -88.55
C ASN A 349 96.85 -70.32 -87.42
N SER A 350 97.75 -69.36 -87.16
CA SER A 350 97.47 -68.27 -86.21
C SER A 350 96.29 -67.41 -86.66
N VAL A 351 96.19 -67.09 -87.95
CA VAL A 351 95.10 -66.28 -88.51
C VAL A 351 93.72 -66.97 -88.41
N SER A 352 93.63 -68.30 -88.55
CA SER A 352 92.34 -68.99 -88.35
C SER A 352 91.87 -68.93 -86.90
N VAL A 353 92.76 -69.16 -85.93
CA VAL A 353 92.42 -69.04 -84.49
C VAL A 353 92.04 -67.59 -84.12
N SER A 354 92.66 -66.60 -84.78
CA SER A 354 92.26 -65.19 -84.64
C SER A 354 90.89 -64.87 -85.25
N SER A 355 90.37 -65.69 -86.16
CA SER A 355 89.03 -65.53 -86.74
C SER A 355 87.96 -66.09 -85.79
N ASP A 356 88.15 -67.32 -85.30
CA ASP A 356 87.19 -68.00 -84.43
C ASP A 356 87.00 -67.26 -83.10
N THR A 357 88.07 -66.65 -82.59
CA THR A 357 88.02 -65.78 -81.39
C THR A 357 87.28 -64.46 -81.64
N ALA A 358 87.33 -63.89 -82.84
CA ALA A 358 86.61 -62.66 -83.17
C ALA A 358 85.08 -62.85 -83.18
N ASP A 359 84.58 -63.94 -83.78
CA ASP A 359 83.15 -64.27 -83.74
C ASP A 359 82.68 -64.69 -82.33
N THR A 360 83.58 -65.24 -81.51
CA THR A 360 83.31 -65.48 -80.07
C THR A 360 83.08 -64.17 -79.31
N TYR A 361 83.97 -63.17 -79.46
CA TYR A 361 83.80 -61.85 -78.83
C TYR A 361 82.55 -61.11 -79.35
N LYS A 362 82.25 -61.22 -80.65
CA LYS A 362 81.04 -60.65 -81.25
C LYS A 362 79.77 -61.24 -80.64
N SER A 363 79.76 -62.55 -80.36
CA SER A 363 78.65 -63.24 -79.68
C SER A 363 78.49 -62.78 -78.22
N GLN A 364 79.59 -62.57 -77.50
CA GLN A 364 79.57 -62.02 -76.13
C GLN A 364 79.05 -60.58 -76.10
N LEU A 365 79.40 -59.75 -77.08
CA LEU A 365 78.92 -58.37 -77.20
C LEU A 365 77.40 -58.29 -77.35
N VAL A 366 76.80 -59.18 -78.15
CA VAL A 366 75.34 -59.27 -78.31
C VAL A 366 74.66 -59.73 -77.01
N SER A 367 75.25 -60.67 -76.27
CA SER A 367 74.73 -61.06 -74.95
C SER A 367 74.75 -59.87 -73.97
N LEU A 368 75.88 -59.19 -73.84
CA LEU A 368 76.05 -58.04 -72.95
C LEU A 368 75.10 -56.89 -73.29
N GLN A 369 74.80 -56.67 -74.58
CA GLN A 369 73.79 -55.70 -74.98
C GLN A 369 72.38 -56.12 -74.54
N GLY A 370 71.98 -57.39 -74.75
CA GLY A 370 70.68 -57.90 -74.30
C GLY A 370 70.52 -57.91 -72.78
N ASP A 371 71.60 -58.15 -72.03
CA ASP A 371 71.61 -58.08 -70.57
C ASP A 371 71.59 -56.63 -70.05
N PHE A 372 72.19 -55.68 -70.78
CA PHE A 372 72.07 -54.23 -70.51
C PHE A 372 70.65 -53.71 -70.79
N GLU A 373 70.04 -54.12 -71.90
CA GLU A 373 68.64 -53.75 -72.25
C GLU A 373 67.66 -54.27 -71.19
N ARG A 374 67.85 -55.50 -70.69
CA ARG A 374 67.09 -56.03 -69.53
C ARG A 374 67.31 -55.20 -68.26
N MET A 375 68.56 -54.93 -67.92
CA MET A 375 68.89 -54.15 -66.71
C MET A 375 68.30 -52.74 -66.76
N SER A 376 68.18 -52.13 -67.95
CA SER A 376 67.49 -50.85 -68.13
C SER A 376 65.98 -50.95 -67.85
N VAL A 377 65.31 -52.01 -68.32
CA VAL A 377 63.89 -52.25 -68.06
C VAL A 377 63.63 -52.54 -66.57
N ASP A 378 64.48 -53.36 -65.94
CA ASP A 378 64.38 -53.65 -64.50
C ASP A 378 64.61 -52.38 -63.66
N PHE A 379 65.54 -51.50 -64.07
CA PHE A 379 65.81 -50.23 -63.38
C PHE A 379 64.63 -49.25 -63.52
N GLU A 380 64.02 -49.16 -64.70
CA GLU A 380 62.83 -48.33 -64.93
C GLU A 380 61.61 -48.84 -64.14
N ALA A 381 61.43 -50.16 -64.03
CA ALA A 381 60.42 -50.77 -63.17
C ALA A 381 60.65 -50.45 -61.67
N VAL A 382 61.91 -50.52 -61.20
CA VAL A 382 62.28 -50.15 -59.82
C VAL A 382 62.06 -48.65 -59.56
N LEU A 383 62.37 -47.77 -60.50
CA LEU A 383 62.06 -46.34 -60.39
C LEU A 383 60.56 -46.09 -60.25
N LYS A 384 59.73 -46.74 -61.08
CA LYS A 384 58.27 -46.63 -61.01
C LYS A 384 57.73 -47.13 -59.67
N GLN A 385 58.19 -48.29 -59.19
CA GLN A 385 57.81 -48.83 -57.88
C GLN A 385 58.23 -47.91 -56.72
N ASN A 386 59.36 -47.20 -56.84
CA ASN A 386 59.82 -46.23 -55.86
C ASN A 386 58.93 -44.98 -55.84
N GLU A 387 58.49 -44.48 -57.00
CA GLU A 387 57.56 -43.36 -57.08
C GLU A 387 56.17 -43.71 -56.51
N GLU A 388 55.64 -44.89 -56.85
CA GLU A 388 54.42 -45.46 -56.24
C GLU A 388 54.57 -45.60 -54.71
N SER A 389 55.76 -46.00 -54.23
CA SER A 389 56.05 -46.11 -52.80
C SER A 389 56.09 -44.74 -52.09
N LYS A 390 56.59 -43.68 -52.74
CA LYS A 390 56.53 -42.32 -52.20
C LYS A 390 55.09 -41.84 -52.06
N GLU A 391 54.23 -42.08 -53.05
CA GLU A 391 52.82 -41.67 -53.02
C GLU A 391 52.06 -42.39 -51.89
N VAL A 392 52.35 -43.67 -51.67
CA VAL A 392 51.85 -44.43 -50.49
C VAL A 392 52.37 -43.84 -49.17
N ILE A 393 53.64 -43.43 -49.09
CA ILE A 393 54.20 -42.80 -47.88
C ILE A 393 53.53 -41.43 -47.61
N SER A 394 53.34 -40.59 -48.64
CA SER A 394 52.70 -39.28 -48.50
C SER A 394 51.21 -39.39 -48.12
N SER A 395 50.48 -40.35 -48.70
CA SER A 395 49.09 -40.61 -48.29
C SER A 395 48.98 -41.19 -46.88
N LEU A 396 49.91 -42.05 -46.45
CA LEU A 396 50.00 -42.50 -45.05
C LEU A 396 50.36 -41.37 -44.07
N GLN A 397 51.20 -40.41 -44.47
CA GLN A 397 51.48 -39.21 -43.66
C GLN A 397 50.23 -38.33 -43.49
N ASN A 398 49.44 -38.13 -44.54
CA ASN A 398 48.18 -37.38 -44.49
C ASN A 398 47.09 -38.10 -43.65
N LEU A 399 47.05 -39.44 -43.68
CA LEU A 399 46.21 -40.24 -42.78
C LEU A 399 46.68 -40.17 -41.32
N SER A 400 48.00 -40.07 -41.10
CA SER A 400 48.59 -39.92 -39.77
C SER A 400 48.23 -38.57 -39.13
N SER A 401 48.35 -37.45 -39.87
CA SER A 401 47.94 -36.13 -39.37
C SER A 401 46.44 -36.06 -39.09
N SER A 402 45.60 -36.54 -40.01
CA SER A 402 44.15 -36.65 -39.79
C SER A 402 43.80 -37.49 -38.54
N SER A 403 44.54 -38.57 -38.28
CA SER A 403 44.39 -39.38 -37.06
C SER A 403 44.82 -38.63 -35.79
N THR A 404 45.84 -37.77 -35.84
CA THR A 404 46.20 -36.92 -34.70
C THR A 404 45.18 -35.81 -34.44
N ASP A 405 44.60 -35.23 -35.48
CA ASP A 405 43.57 -34.20 -35.37
C ASP A 405 42.28 -34.77 -34.76
N LEU A 406 41.83 -35.94 -35.24
CA LEU A 406 40.70 -36.67 -34.64
C LEU A 406 40.95 -37.11 -33.19
N GLN A 407 42.20 -37.39 -32.80
CA GLN A 407 42.56 -37.66 -31.41
C GLN A 407 42.56 -36.41 -30.53
N LEU A 408 42.89 -35.23 -31.07
CA LEU A 408 42.77 -33.95 -30.38
C LEU A 408 41.29 -33.57 -30.22
N GLU A 409 40.48 -33.74 -31.26
CA GLU A 409 39.04 -33.52 -31.22
C GLU A 409 38.34 -34.47 -30.23
N MET A 410 38.66 -35.77 -30.23
CA MET A 410 38.19 -36.71 -29.21
C MET A 410 38.55 -36.29 -27.77
N LYS A 411 39.72 -35.67 -27.55
CA LYS A 411 40.11 -35.15 -26.23
C LYS A 411 39.35 -33.87 -25.89
N ALA A 412 39.15 -32.97 -26.85
CA ALA A 412 38.36 -31.76 -26.67
C ALA A 412 36.90 -32.10 -26.34
N LEU A 413 36.25 -32.96 -27.13
CA LEU A 413 34.87 -33.42 -26.91
C LEU A 413 34.71 -34.14 -25.57
N LYS A 414 35.68 -34.98 -25.15
CA LYS A 414 35.66 -35.56 -23.80
C LYS A 414 35.75 -34.50 -22.69
N LYS A 415 36.59 -33.46 -22.86
CA LYS A 415 36.70 -32.37 -21.90
C LYS A 415 35.42 -31.52 -21.84
N VAL A 416 34.76 -31.28 -22.98
CA VAL A 416 33.45 -30.61 -23.05
C VAL A 416 32.39 -31.45 -22.35
N LEU A 417 32.31 -32.76 -22.63
CA LEU A 417 31.36 -33.68 -22.00
C LEU A 417 31.52 -33.71 -20.46
N GLU A 418 32.75 -33.74 -19.95
CA GLU A 418 32.99 -33.71 -18.50
C GLU A 418 32.58 -32.38 -17.88
N GLY A 419 32.91 -31.25 -18.54
CA GLY A 419 32.46 -29.92 -18.09
C GLY A 419 30.95 -29.69 -18.21
N GLU A 420 30.25 -30.39 -19.11
CA GLU A 420 28.79 -30.40 -19.16
C GLU A 420 28.20 -31.24 -18.02
N LYS A 421 28.76 -32.41 -17.69
CA LYS A 421 28.33 -33.17 -16.48
C LYS A 421 28.49 -32.35 -15.20
N GLU A 422 29.60 -31.63 -15.06
CA GLU A 422 29.84 -30.74 -13.90
C GLU A 422 28.77 -29.64 -13.84
N LYS A 423 28.40 -29.02 -14.98
CA LYS A 423 27.28 -28.07 -15.05
C LYS A 423 25.92 -28.70 -14.72
N TYR A 424 25.61 -29.88 -15.26
CA TYR A 424 24.36 -30.58 -14.94
C TYR A 424 24.27 -30.90 -13.45
N LYS A 425 25.37 -31.31 -12.81
CA LYS A 425 25.42 -31.53 -11.36
C LYS A 425 25.25 -30.25 -10.56
N ALA A 426 25.86 -29.14 -10.98
CA ALA A 426 25.67 -27.83 -10.34
C ALA A 426 24.23 -27.33 -10.48
N LEU A 427 23.59 -27.52 -11.64
CA LEU A 427 22.17 -27.20 -11.87
C LEU A 427 21.21 -28.11 -11.09
N GLU A 428 21.61 -29.36 -10.83
CA GLU A 428 20.87 -30.29 -9.96
C GLU A 428 20.97 -29.88 -8.48
N GLU A 429 22.16 -29.45 -8.02
CA GLU A 429 22.36 -28.88 -6.68
C GLU A 429 21.60 -27.55 -6.52
N GLU A 430 21.62 -26.66 -7.52
CA GLU A 430 20.85 -25.41 -7.51
C GLU A 430 19.33 -25.64 -7.53
N ARG A 431 18.85 -26.67 -8.27
CA ARG A 431 17.44 -27.11 -8.25
C ARG A 431 17.03 -27.54 -6.85
N ASP A 432 17.82 -28.38 -6.20
CA ASP A 432 17.48 -28.94 -4.90
C ASP A 432 17.54 -27.86 -3.80
N ASP A 433 18.48 -26.91 -3.88
CA ASP A 433 18.51 -25.71 -3.03
C ASP A 433 17.32 -24.76 -3.30
N ALA A 434 16.84 -24.66 -4.54
CA ALA A 434 15.65 -23.88 -4.88
C ALA A 434 14.36 -24.56 -4.37
N GLU A 435 14.24 -25.88 -4.49
CA GLU A 435 13.11 -26.65 -3.95
C GLU A 435 13.12 -26.65 -2.41
N GLY A 436 14.29 -26.75 -1.78
CA GLY A 436 14.46 -26.57 -0.34
C GLY A 436 13.93 -25.21 0.14
N ARG A 437 14.37 -24.12 -0.49
CA ARG A 437 13.88 -22.75 -0.20
C ARG A 437 12.38 -22.59 -0.47
N ALA A 438 11.85 -23.18 -1.54
CA ALA A 438 10.42 -23.15 -1.84
C ALA A 438 9.58 -23.88 -0.79
N ASN A 439 10.06 -25.02 -0.28
CA ASN A 439 9.39 -25.79 0.77
C ASN A 439 9.53 -25.13 2.15
N GLU A 440 10.64 -24.44 2.44
CA GLU A 440 10.75 -23.59 3.63
C GLU A 440 9.76 -22.42 3.57
N MET A 441 9.70 -21.70 2.43
CA MET A 441 8.76 -20.58 2.25
C MET A 441 7.30 -21.02 2.33
N ARG A 442 6.95 -22.20 1.80
CA ARG A 442 5.63 -22.83 2.03
C ARG A 442 5.37 -23.10 3.51
N SER A 443 6.36 -23.61 4.24
CA SER A 443 6.24 -23.90 5.67
C SER A 443 6.05 -22.63 6.50
N ARG A 444 6.79 -21.56 6.16
CA ARG A 444 6.62 -20.21 6.74
C ARG A 444 5.24 -19.64 6.44
N LEU A 445 4.72 -19.79 5.22
CA LEU A 445 3.39 -19.32 4.81
C LEU A 445 2.27 -20.08 5.54
N VAL A 446 2.41 -21.40 5.73
CA VAL A 446 1.49 -22.18 6.56
C VAL A 446 1.51 -21.69 8.02
N ALA A 447 2.69 -21.47 8.60
CA ALA A 447 2.81 -20.95 9.96
C ALA A 447 2.15 -19.56 10.10
N THR A 448 2.48 -18.59 9.24
CA THR A 448 1.88 -17.25 9.33
C THR A 448 0.39 -17.24 9.00
N SER A 449 -0.12 -18.18 8.21
CA SER A 449 -1.57 -18.35 8.02
C SER A 449 -2.28 -18.84 9.29
N ALA A 450 -1.64 -19.75 10.06
CA ALA A 450 -2.17 -20.21 11.34
C ALA A 450 -2.09 -19.10 12.41
N ASP A 451 -1.00 -18.34 12.46
CA ASP A 451 -0.86 -17.17 13.35
C ASP A 451 -1.92 -16.10 13.05
N LEU A 452 -2.23 -15.86 11.77
CA LEU A 452 -3.25 -14.92 11.32
C LEU A 452 -4.66 -15.39 11.69
N ASP A 453 -4.95 -16.68 11.57
CA ASP A 453 -6.24 -17.25 12.02
C ASP A 453 -6.35 -17.29 13.56
N ILE A 454 -5.25 -17.45 14.30
CA ILE A 454 -5.24 -17.23 15.77
C ILE A 454 -5.60 -15.77 16.07
N ALA A 455 -4.93 -14.79 15.44
CA ALA A 455 -5.19 -13.37 15.66
C ALA A 455 -6.64 -12.96 15.31
N ARG A 456 -7.23 -13.56 14.26
CA ARG A 456 -8.66 -13.41 13.93
C ARG A 456 -9.58 -13.94 15.03
N ASN A 457 -9.29 -15.12 15.58
CA ASN A 457 -10.08 -15.70 16.67
C ASN A 457 -9.95 -14.87 17.96
N GLU A 458 -8.77 -14.36 18.28
CA GLU A 458 -8.56 -13.45 19.42
C GLU A 458 -9.30 -12.11 19.22
N ALA A 459 -9.28 -11.54 18.02
CA ALA A 459 -10.03 -10.32 17.69
C ALA A 459 -11.55 -10.53 17.79
N GLN A 460 -12.07 -11.65 17.28
CA GLN A 460 -13.48 -12.03 17.43
C GLN A 460 -13.85 -12.23 18.91
N GLN A 461 -13.02 -12.92 19.69
CA GLN A 461 -13.25 -13.11 21.12
C GLN A 461 -13.23 -11.77 21.90
N ALA A 462 -12.36 -10.83 21.52
CA ALA A 462 -12.35 -9.47 22.08
C ALA A 462 -13.61 -8.68 21.68
N GLN A 463 -14.08 -8.80 20.44
CA GLN A 463 -15.33 -8.19 19.98
C GLN A 463 -16.54 -8.77 20.72
N ASP A 464 -16.63 -10.10 20.90
CA ASP A 464 -17.70 -10.74 21.64
C ASP A 464 -17.65 -10.39 23.13
N SER A 465 -16.47 -10.26 23.73
CA SER A 465 -16.29 -9.74 25.08
C SER A 465 -16.80 -8.29 25.21
N SER A 466 -16.46 -7.43 24.25
CA SER A 466 -16.95 -6.05 24.17
C SER A 466 -18.47 -5.97 24.04
N ASN A 467 -19.06 -6.77 23.14
CA ASN A 467 -20.52 -6.90 22.97
C ASN A 467 -21.21 -7.33 24.28
N ASN A 468 -20.64 -8.31 24.99
CA ASN A 468 -21.16 -8.77 26.28
C ASN A 468 -21.06 -7.69 27.36
N LEU A 469 -19.97 -6.92 27.41
CA LEU A 469 -19.82 -5.78 28.32
C LEU A 469 -20.80 -4.65 28.00
N GLN A 470 -21.02 -4.33 26.72
CA GLN A 470 -22.01 -3.35 26.28
C GLN A 470 -23.44 -3.77 26.64
N MET A 471 -23.78 -5.04 26.44
CA MET A 471 -25.07 -5.61 26.85
C MET A 471 -25.23 -5.58 28.39
N ALA A 472 -24.18 -5.90 29.15
CA ALA A 472 -24.20 -5.82 30.61
C ALA A 472 -24.37 -4.38 31.10
N MET A 473 -23.69 -3.40 30.51
CA MET A 473 -23.85 -1.98 30.82
C MET A 473 -25.26 -1.48 30.47
N SER A 474 -25.81 -1.86 29.32
CA SER A 474 -27.19 -1.52 28.95
C SER A 474 -28.21 -2.11 29.91
N LYS A 475 -28.00 -3.36 30.36
CA LYS A 475 -28.83 -4.00 31.39
C LYS A 475 -28.74 -3.27 32.74
N LEU A 476 -27.53 -2.89 33.18
CA LEU A 476 -27.33 -2.12 34.41
C LEU A 476 -27.94 -0.71 34.33
N GLN A 477 -27.94 -0.07 33.15
CA GLN A 477 -28.65 1.19 32.91
C GLN A 477 -30.16 0.99 33.06
N GLY A 478 -30.75 -0.02 32.42
CA GLY A 478 -32.17 -0.34 32.56
C GLY A 478 -32.59 -0.73 33.98
N GLU A 479 -31.75 -1.47 34.71
CA GLU A 479 -31.98 -1.80 36.14
C GLU A 479 -31.94 -0.55 37.02
N ARG A 480 -31.01 0.38 36.77
CA ARG A 480 -30.92 1.67 37.47
C ARG A 480 -32.08 2.61 37.12
N GLU A 481 -32.54 2.64 35.87
CA GLU A 481 -33.72 3.40 35.45
C GLU A 481 -35.00 2.86 36.10
N ALA A 482 -35.13 1.53 36.21
CA ALA A 482 -36.21 0.88 36.95
C ALA A 482 -36.15 1.19 38.46
N GLU A 483 -34.96 1.17 39.07
CA GLU A 483 -34.76 1.57 40.48
C GLU A 483 -35.16 3.04 40.73
N LEU A 484 -34.71 3.96 39.87
CA LEU A 484 -35.09 5.36 39.92
C LEU A 484 -36.60 5.56 39.73
N GLY A 485 -37.23 4.81 38.83
CA GLY A 485 -38.68 4.78 38.65
C GLY A 485 -39.42 4.30 39.89
N MET A 486 -38.94 3.24 40.56
CA MET A 486 -39.51 2.76 41.82
C MET A 486 -39.34 3.78 42.96
N MET A 487 -38.17 4.45 43.07
CA MET A 487 -37.95 5.48 44.08
C MET A 487 -38.82 6.72 43.86
N GLU A 488 -39.00 7.17 42.62
CA GLU A 488 -39.90 8.28 42.32
C GLU A 488 -41.36 7.91 42.56
N GLN A 489 -41.79 6.69 42.21
CA GLN A 489 -43.12 6.19 42.56
C GLN A 489 -43.32 6.14 44.08
N GLN A 490 -42.37 5.60 44.85
CA GLN A 490 -42.41 5.60 46.31
C GLN A 490 -42.44 7.02 46.90
N ARG A 491 -41.76 7.98 46.28
CA ARG A 491 -41.79 9.41 46.66
C ARG A 491 -43.17 10.01 46.41
N LEU A 492 -43.80 9.70 45.26
CA LEU A 492 -45.16 10.13 44.94
C LEU A 492 -46.19 9.52 45.89
N ASP A 493 -46.11 8.21 46.16
CA ASP A 493 -47.01 7.50 47.09
C ASP A 493 -46.88 8.05 48.52
N SER A 494 -45.66 8.37 48.96
CA SER A 494 -45.41 9.05 50.23
C SER A 494 -46.07 10.44 50.29
N LEU A 495 -45.93 11.24 49.22
CA LEU A 495 -46.57 12.56 49.12
C LEU A 495 -48.10 12.48 49.05
N TYR A 496 -48.66 11.45 48.41
CA TYR A 496 -50.12 11.20 48.42
C TYR A 496 -50.61 10.79 49.81
N ALA A 497 -49.90 9.89 50.50
CA ALA A 497 -50.22 9.50 51.88
C ALA A 497 -50.10 10.69 52.86
N GLU A 498 -49.11 11.57 52.66
CA GLU A 498 -49.01 12.80 53.44
C GLU A 498 -50.17 13.77 53.14
N GLN A 499 -50.51 13.96 51.86
CA GLN A 499 -51.66 14.78 51.45
C GLN A 499 -52.98 14.25 52.02
N GLU A 500 -53.19 12.93 52.04
CA GLU A 500 -54.38 12.31 52.62
C GLU A 500 -54.38 12.39 54.16
N SER A 501 -53.21 12.29 54.81
CA SER A 501 -53.04 12.60 56.22
C SER A 501 -53.43 14.06 56.54
N TRP A 502 -52.99 15.02 55.73
CA TRP A 502 -53.37 16.44 55.87
C TRP A 502 -54.86 16.69 55.62
N ARG A 503 -55.46 16.07 54.59
CA ARG A 503 -56.92 16.12 54.37
C ARG A 503 -57.69 15.54 55.56
N THR A 504 -57.24 14.42 56.11
CA THR A 504 -57.85 13.77 57.27
C THR A 504 -57.78 14.67 58.51
N LYS A 505 -56.59 15.20 58.83
CA LYS A 505 -56.37 16.19 59.91
C LYS A 505 -57.28 17.41 59.75
N LEU A 506 -57.31 18.00 58.55
CA LEU A 506 -58.15 19.17 58.25
C LEU A 506 -59.65 18.87 58.41
N SER A 507 -60.10 17.69 57.99
CA SER A 507 -61.49 17.25 58.16
C SER A 507 -61.85 17.04 59.64
N ALA A 508 -60.92 16.54 60.45
CA ALA A 508 -61.11 16.36 61.89
C ALA A 508 -61.18 17.72 62.61
N VAL A 509 -60.26 18.64 62.31
CA VAL A 509 -60.29 20.03 62.83
C VAL A 509 -61.59 20.74 62.41
N THR A 510 -62.03 20.57 61.16
CA THR A 510 -63.30 21.14 60.68
C THR A 510 -64.50 20.60 61.46
N ARG A 511 -64.53 19.28 61.75
CA ARG A 511 -65.57 18.66 62.59
C ARG A 511 -65.52 19.13 64.04
N LEU A 512 -64.34 19.34 64.62
CA LEU A 512 -64.17 19.89 65.97
C LEU A 512 -64.71 21.32 66.05
N HIS A 513 -64.27 22.23 65.17
CA HIS A 513 -64.79 23.61 65.12
C HIS A 513 -66.30 23.67 64.86
N GLU A 514 -66.86 22.74 64.08
CA GLU A 514 -68.31 22.67 63.86
C GLU A 514 -69.07 22.16 65.10
N GLY A 515 -68.51 21.20 65.83
CA GLY A 515 -69.00 20.79 67.14
C GLY A 515 -68.96 21.92 68.18
N GLU A 516 -67.85 22.67 68.24
CA GLU A 516 -67.71 23.85 69.10
C GLU A 516 -68.73 24.94 68.75
N LYS A 517 -68.95 25.24 67.46
CA LYS A 517 -70.01 26.16 67.02
C LYS A 517 -71.38 25.69 67.50
N GLN A 518 -71.69 24.40 67.38
CA GLN A 518 -72.98 23.84 67.79
C GLN A 518 -73.15 23.86 69.31
N GLU A 519 -72.08 23.60 70.08
CA GLU A 519 -72.10 23.72 71.54
C GLU A 519 -72.25 25.20 71.98
N ILE A 520 -71.55 26.13 71.33
CA ILE A 520 -71.68 27.58 71.54
C ILE A 520 -73.10 28.05 71.20
N ALA A 521 -73.67 27.61 70.08
CA ALA A 521 -75.05 27.91 69.70
C ALA A 521 -76.05 27.36 70.73
N ALA A 522 -75.90 26.11 71.18
CA ALA A 522 -76.74 25.51 72.21
C ALA A 522 -76.60 26.23 73.58
N LYS A 523 -75.39 26.66 73.95
CA LYS A 523 -75.13 27.49 75.14
C LYS A 523 -75.81 28.86 75.03
N HIS A 524 -75.75 29.52 73.87
CA HIS A 524 -76.47 30.77 73.61
C HIS A 524 -77.98 30.59 73.61
N GLU A 525 -78.51 29.53 72.98
CA GLU A 525 -79.94 29.24 72.96
C GLU A 525 -80.47 28.90 74.37
N GLY A 526 -79.72 28.12 75.16
CA GLY A 526 -80.02 27.85 76.56
C GLY A 526 -79.98 29.12 77.43
N GLY A 527 -79.00 30.00 77.22
CA GLY A 527 -78.92 31.31 77.86
C GLY A 527 -80.08 32.23 77.50
N LEU A 528 -80.46 32.30 76.22
CA LEU A 528 -81.61 33.04 75.73
C LEU A 528 -82.92 32.50 76.31
N LYS A 529 -83.11 31.17 76.34
CA LYS A 529 -84.26 30.51 76.98
C LYS A 529 -84.34 30.85 78.47
N ALA A 530 -83.22 30.79 79.20
CA ALA A 530 -83.16 31.17 80.61
C ALA A 530 -83.45 32.67 80.83
N GLN A 531 -82.99 33.54 79.94
CA GLN A 531 -83.28 34.98 80.00
C GLN A 531 -84.75 35.29 79.66
N VAL A 532 -85.35 34.61 78.68
CA VAL A 532 -86.78 34.70 78.37
C VAL A 532 -87.65 34.22 79.54
N GLU A 533 -87.30 33.10 80.18
CA GLU A 533 -87.99 32.64 81.39
C GLU A 533 -87.81 33.60 82.58
N LYS A 534 -86.66 34.29 82.68
CA LYS A 534 -86.47 35.37 83.66
C LYS A 534 -87.38 36.57 83.35
N TYR A 535 -87.52 36.97 82.09
CA TYR A 535 -88.44 38.05 81.70
C TYR A 535 -89.90 37.68 81.97
N LYS A 536 -90.37 36.47 81.61
CA LYS A 536 -91.73 35.99 81.95
C LYS A 536 -92.00 36.04 83.46
N LYS A 537 -91.01 35.67 84.29
CA LYS A 537 -91.12 35.76 85.76
C LYS A 537 -91.11 37.18 86.31
N GLN A 538 -90.53 38.14 85.58
CA GLN A 538 -90.62 39.56 85.91
C GLN A 538 -91.96 40.15 85.44
N GLU A 539 -92.45 39.77 84.27
CA GLU A 539 -93.75 40.13 83.71
C GLU A 539 -94.90 39.65 84.61
N ALA A 540 -94.90 38.37 85.01
CA ALA A 540 -95.87 37.84 85.96
C ALA A 540 -95.90 38.60 87.31
N ARG A 541 -94.73 39.05 87.81
CA ARG A 541 -94.63 39.90 89.02
C ARG A 541 -95.12 41.33 88.79
N LEU A 542 -94.98 41.87 87.58
CA LEU A 542 -95.55 43.16 87.21
C LEU A 542 -97.07 43.07 87.15
N ASP A 543 -97.64 41.96 86.66
CA ASP A 543 -99.09 41.75 86.65
C ASP A 543 -99.66 41.43 88.05
N GLU A 544 -98.94 40.68 88.88
CA GLU A 544 -99.24 40.51 90.32
C GLU A 544 -99.28 41.87 91.04
N THR A 545 -98.23 42.69 90.91
CA THR A 545 -98.19 44.02 91.54
C THR A 545 -99.17 45.03 90.93
N ARG A 546 -99.60 44.86 89.67
CA ARG A 546 -100.73 45.60 89.07
C ARG A 546 -102.07 45.20 89.72
N ALA A 547 -102.31 43.90 89.91
CA ALA A 547 -103.52 43.40 90.56
C ALA A 547 -103.59 43.83 92.04
N ASP A 548 -102.47 43.80 92.75
CA ASP A 548 -102.35 44.36 94.11
C ASP A 548 -102.64 45.86 94.13
N ASN A 549 -102.12 46.64 93.17
CA ASN A 549 -102.37 48.09 93.11
C ASN A 549 -103.86 48.41 92.86
N VAL A 550 -104.54 47.63 92.02
CA VAL A 550 -106.00 47.75 91.80
C VAL A 550 -106.77 47.38 93.07
N THR A 551 -106.36 46.33 93.78
CA THR A 551 -106.98 45.89 95.04
C THR A 551 -106.79 46.91 96.15
N LEU A 552 -105.59 47.50 96.27
CA LEU A 552 -105.26 48.54 97.23
C LEU A 552 -106.01 49.86 96.96
N ARG A 553 -106.18 50.24 95.68
CA ARG A 553 -107.02 51.38 95.30
C ARG A 553 -108.46 51.16 95.77
N ARG A 554 -109.04 49.99 95.47
CA ARG A 554 -110.39 49.64 95.88
C ARG A 554 -110.61 49.73 97.39
N SER A 555 -109.66 49.22 98.19
CA SER A 555 -109.77 49.29 99.66
C SER A 555 -109.56 50.70 100.23
N LEU A 556 -108.78 51.56 99.55
CA LEU A 556 -108.68 52.98 99.87
C LEU A 556 -109.98 53.73 99.51
N ASP A 557 -110.56 53.48 98.34
CA ASP A 557 -111.83 54.08 97.91
C ASP A 557 -112.98 53.69 98.87
N GLU A 558 -113.05 52.42 99.28
CA GLU A 558 -113.99 51.95 100.32
C GLU A 558 -113.75 52.60 101.69
N ALA A 559 -112.50 52.87 102.08
CA ALA A 559 -112.18 53.53 103.33
C ALA A 559 -112.55 55.03 103.33
N ILE A 560 -112.34 55.71 102.20
CA ILE A 560 -112.73 57.12 102.00
C ILE A 560 -114.25 57.26 102.07
N GLY A 561 -115.00 56.38 101.38
CA GLY A 561 -116.47 56.40 101.41
C GLY A 561 -117.06 56.22 102.81
N ARG A 562 -116.44 55.36 103.66
CA ARG A 562 -116.85 55.20 105.06
C ARG A 562 -116.61 56.46 105.89
N LEU A 563 -115.47 57.14 105.71
CA LEU A 563 -115.17 58.37 106.44
C LEU A 563 -116.15 59.49 106.11
N GLN A 564 -116.42 59.70 104.81
CA GLN A 564 -117.34 60.74 104.35
C GLN A 564 -118.76 60.55 104.91
N ALA A 565 -119.28 59.32 104.89
CA ALA A 565 -120.61 59.01 105.43
C ALA A 565 -120.78 59.25 106.94
N THR A 566 -119.69 59.42 107.70
CA THR A 566 -119.73 59.62 109.16
C THR A 566 -119.56 61.08 109.61
N GLN A 567 -119.43 62.03 108.69
CA GLN A 567 -119.03 63.40 109.02
C GLN A 567 -120.19 64.41 109.17
N ASP A 568 -121.39 64.11 108.67
CA ASP A 568 -122.52 65.05 108.60
C ASP A 568 -123.39 65.12 109.88
N GLU A 569 -123.23 64.21 110.85
CA GLU A 569 -124.16 64.06 111.98
C GLU A 569 -123.69 64.65 113.34
N VAL A 570 -122.64 65.47 113.37
CA VAL A 570 -122.04 65.95 114.64
C VAL A 570 -122.50 67.37 115.03
N ILE A 571 -123.68 67.48 115.67
CA ILE A 571 -124.13 68.70 116.34
C ILE A 571 -123.41 68.84 117.69
N ASP A 572 -122.75 69.99 117.95
CA ASP A 572 -122.08 70.22 119.23
C ASP A 572 -123.08 70.33 120.39
N ARG A 573 -123.08 69.30 121.24
CA ARG A 573 -123.87 69.18 122.47
C ARG A 573 -123.66 70.36 123.43
N THR A 574 -122.49 71.00 123.40
CA THR A 574 -122.13 72.17 124.22
C THR A 574 -122.86 73.41 123.73
N LEU A 575 -122.82 73.65 122.41
CA LEU A 575 -123.57 74.72 121.75
C LEU A 575 -125.07 74.56 122.02
N MET A 576 -125.63 73.38 121.75
CA MET A 576 -127.08 73.14 121.88
C MET A 576 -127.56 73.34 123.33
N LYS A 577 -126.79 72.87 124.32
CA LYS A 577 -127.05 73.11 125.74
C LYS A 577 -127.08 74.62 126.09
N ASN A 578 -126.15 75.40 125.54
CA ASN A 578 -126.07 76.83 125.84
C ASN A 578 -127.26 77.61 125.28
N VAL A 579 -127.73 77.27 124.08
CA VAL A 579 -128.92 77.91 123.47
C VAL A 579 -130.20 77.54 124.24
N LEU A 580 -130.34 76.31 124.73
CA LEU A 580 -131.45 75.88 125.60
C LEU A 580 -131.47 76.63 126.95
N LEU A 581 -130.30 76.90 127.54
CA LEU A 581 -130.20 77.70 128.77
C LEU A 581 -130.57 79.17 128.54
N ASP A 582 -130.16 79.76 127.42
CA ASP A 582 -130.52 81.13 127.04
C ASP A 582 -132.04 81.24 126.82
N TRP A 583 -132.65 80.29 126.12
CA TRP A 583 -134.10 80.20 125.91
C TRP A 583 -134.90 80.13 127.22
N HIS A 584 -134.53 79.25 128.16
CA HIS A 584 -135.22 79.15 129.45
C HIS A 584 -135.03 80.43 130.31
N SER A 585 -133.96 81.21 130.08
CA SER A 585 -133.70 82.44 130.81
C SER A 585 -134.54 83.65 130.36
N LYS A 586 -135.17 83.56 129.18
CA LYS A 586 -135.87 84.65 128.49
C LYS A 586 -137.39 84.46 128.47
N GLN A 587 -138.12 85.57 128.37
CA GLN A 587 -139.57 85.60 128.27
C GLN A 587 -140.01 86.64 127.22
N GLY A 588 -141.19 86.44 126.64
CA GLY A 588 -141.66 87.26 125.51
C GLY A 588 -140.82 87.06 124.25
N ASP A 589 -140.76 88.08 123.41
CA ASP A 589 -140.17 88.04 122.06
C ASP A 589 -138.72 87.54 122.03
N GLU A 590 -137.93 87.80 123.09
CA GLU A 590 -136.56 87.29 123.21
C GLU A 590 -136.49 85.74 123.27
N ARG A 591 -137.51 85.06 123.83
CA ARG A 591 -137.60 83.59 123.84
C ARG A 591 -137.78 83.06 122.41
N ASN A 592 -138.59 83.75 121.60
CA ASN A 592 -138.87 83.36 120.21
C ASN A 592 -137.66 83.61 119.29
N ALA A 593 -136.88 84.66 119.54
CA ALA A 593 -135.61 84.89 118.83
C ALA A 593 -134.62 83.72 119.06
N VAL A 594 -134.52 83.20 120.29
CA VAL A 594 -133.67 82.04 120.59
C VAL A 594 -134.22 80.75 119.95
N MET A 595 -135.54 80.57 119.89
CA MET A 595 -136.17 79.45 119.17
C MET A 595 -135.85 79.46 117.68
N SER A 596 -135.89 80.62 117.01
CA SER A 596 -135.53 80.76 115.59
C SER A 596 -134.05 80.39 115.34
N ILE A 597 -133.16 80.69 116.29
CA ILE A 597 -131.76 80.25 116.27
C ILE A 597 -131.65 78.73 116.43
N MET A 598 -132.41 78.10 117.36
CA MET A 598 -132.44 76.63 117.50
C MET A 598 -132.95 75.96 116.22
N ALA A 599 -134.05 76.44 115.66
CA ALA A 599 -134.63 75.92 114.43
C ALA A 599 -133.64 76.01 113.24
N SER A 600 -132.84 77.08 113.19
CA SER A 600 -131.77 77.25 112.20
C SER A 600 -130.59 76.31 112.43
N MET A 601 -130.18 76.07 113.69
CA MET A 601 -129.09 75.15 114.03
C MET A 601 -129.46 73.66 113.82
N LEU A 602 -130.73 73.31 113.99
CA LEU A 602 -131.28 71.96 113.82
C LEU A 602 -131.76 71.68 112.39
N ALA A 603 -131.48 72.58 111.43
CA ALA A 603 -131.91 72.48 110.04
C ALA A 603 -133.41 72.18 109.88
N PHE A 604 -134.25 72.99 110.54
CA PHE A 604 -135.68 73.01 110.26
C PHE A 604 -135.91 73.44 108.80
N THR A 605 -136.75 72.66 108.11
CA THR A 605 -137.36 73.02 106.84
C THR A 605 -138.33 74.19 107.04
N ASP A 606 -138.66 74.90 105.96
CA ASP A 606 -139.53 76.08 106.05
C ASP A 606 -141.01 75.70 106.29
N GLU A 607 -141.39 74.43 106.11
CA GLU A 607 -142.69 73.90 106.54
C GLU A 607 -142.73 73.75 108.07
N GLU A 608 -141.72 73.11 108.67
CA GLU A 608 -141.60 72.97 110.14
C GLU A 608 -141.55 74.32 110.87
N LYS A 609 -140.93 75.35 110.27
CA LYS A 609 -140.91 76.73 110.81
C LYS A 609 -142.28 77.41 110.77
N ASN A 610 -143.08 77.15 109.73
CA ASN A 610 -144.43 77.74 109.62
C ASN A 610 -145.39 77.17 110.66
N THR A 611 -145.31 75.87 110.97
CA THR A 611 -146.09 75.27 112.07
C THR A 611 -145.70 75.78 113.46
N ALA A 612 -144.55 76.44 113.59
CA ALA A 612 -144.02 76.92 114.86
C ALA A 612 -144.31 78.41 115.15
N GLU A 613 -144.99 79.13 114.25
CA GLU A 613 -145.23 80.59 114.32
C GLU A 613 -143.95 81.47 114.52
N LEU A 614 -142.74 80.93 114.34
CA LEU A 614 -141.45 81.58 114.62
C LEU A 614 -141.02 82.64 113.58
N TYR A 615 -141.96 83.38 113.00
CA TYR A 615 -141.68 84.44 112.02
C TYR A 615 -141.44 85.80 112.69
N ASP A 616 -140.37 86.47 112.26
CA ASP A 616 -139.91 87.72 112.84
C ASP A 616 -140.85 88.90 112.51
N VAL A 617 -141.40 89.53 113.56
CA VAL A 617 -142.36 90.64 113.49
C VAL A 617 -141.77 91.87 112.80
N ALA A 618 -140.44 91.99 112.71
CA ALA A 618 -139.76 93.04 111.97
C ALA A 618 -140.07 93.08 110.45
N ALA A 619 -140.66 92.02 109.88
CA ALA A 619 -140.97 91.93 108.45
C ALA A 619 -142.38 92.41 108.03
N ALA A 620 -143.26 92.76 108.98
CA ALA A 620 -144.70 92.98 108.73
C ALA A 620 -145.07 94.38 108.16
N ALA A 621 -144.28 94.93 107.22
CA ALA A 621 -144.45 96.31 106.75
C ALA A 621 -144.23 96.53 105.23
N GLY A 622 -144.69 95.62 104.35
CA GLY A 622 -144.68 95.90 102.91
C GLY A 622 -145.27 94.84 101.96
N LYS A 623 -146.45 95.16 101.40
CA LYS A 623 -147.08 94.59 100.17
C LYS A 623 -147.63 93.16 100.31
N GLU A 624 -148.95 92.92 100.27
CA GLU A 624 -149.84 92.88 99.09
C GLU A 624 -149.55 91.66 98.16
N GLY A 625 -150.45 90.69 97.95
CA GLY A 625 -151.80 90.44 98.47
C GLY A 625 -152.32 89.01 98.15
N VAL A 626 -153.27 88.43 98.91
CA VAL A 626 -154.75 88.44 98.65
C VAL A 626 -155.12 87.60 97.42
N VAL A 627 -155.79 86.43 97.48
CA VAL A 627 -157.04 85.92 98.13
C VAL A 627 -156.86 84.40 98.45
N ARG A 628 -157.51 83.60 99.36
CA ARG A 628 -158.77 83.45 100.17
C ARG A 628 -158.40 82.63 101.45
N ARG A 629 -159.10 82.48 102.60
CA ARG A 629 -160.46 82.74 103.16
C ARG A 629 -161.56 81.65 102.98
N VAL A 630 -162.32 81.39 104.08
CA VAL A 630 -163.60 80.62 104.27
C VAL A 630 -163.41 79.12 104.56
N MET A 631 -163.90 78.48 105.65
CA MET A 631 -164.66 78.88 106.88
C MET A 631 -163.78 78.67 108.14
N ASP A 632 -163.89 79.37 109.28
CA ASP A 632 -165.01 79.69 110.20
C ASP A 632 -165.55 78.48 111.02
N ASN A 633 -165.14 78.31 112.29
CA ASN A 633 -165.98 78.60 113.48
C ASN A 633 -165.49 78.03 114.85
N ILE A 634 -165.37 78.93 115.84
CA ILE A 634 -165.90 78.84 117.23
C ILE A 634 -165.67 77.56 118.07
N ALA A 635 -164.80 77.68 119.10
CA ALA A 635 -165.05 77.21 120.48
C ALA A 635 -164.10 77.90 121.49
N ALA A 636 -164.38 77.80 122.80
CA ALA A 636 -163.64 78.45 123.90
C ALA A 636 -163.13 77.39 124.93
N PRO A 637 -162.28 77.74 125.92
CA PRO A 637 -161.25 76.82 126.45
C PRO A 637 -161.59 76.08 127.75
N MET A 638 -160.83 74.99 128.03
CA MET A 638 -160.36 74.54 129.36
C MET A 638 -159.25 73.45 129.20
N PRO A 639 -158.50 73.04 130.25
CA PRO A 639 -157.02 73.04 130.18
C PRO A 639 -156.29 71.69 130.02
N GLN A 640 -155.00 71.83 129.70
CA GLN A 640 -153.83 70.94 129.79
C GLN A 640 -153.93 69.60 130.54
N PRO A 641 -153.20 68.60 130.01
CA PRO A 641 -152.23 67.82 130.77
C PRO A 641 -150.79 67.95 130.19
N ALA A 642 -149.77 67.85 131.04
CA ALA A 642 -148.37 68.11 130.67
C ALA A 642 -147.75 67.08 129.71
N VAL A 643 -146.81 67.53 128.87
CA VAL A 643 -146.09 66.77 127.84
C VAL A 643 -145.34 65.55 128.40
N ASN A 644 -145.48 64.40 127.71
CA ASN A 644 -144.86 63.13 128.08
C ASN A 644 -143.53 62.92 127.34
N VAL A 645 -142.41 62.95 128.07
CA VAL A 645 -141.04 62.91 127.49
C VAL A 645 -140.71 61.62 126.71
N ASN A 646 -141.53 60.57 126.83
CA ASN A 646 -141.33 59.28 126.16
C ASN A 646 -141.92 59.20 124.74
N GLU A 647 -142.62 60.23 124.25
CA GLU A 647 -143.33 60.22 122.95
C GLU A 647 -142.64 61.09 121.88
N LEU A 648 -141.35 61.41 122.08
CA LEU A 648 -140.52 62.17 121.14
C LEU A 648 -139.99 61.28 120.01
N GLU A 649 -140.67 61.31 118.85
CA GLU A 649 -140.28 60.55 117.65
C GLU A 649 -139.02 61.11 116.95
N GLY A 650 -138.35 60.26 116.18
CA GLY A 650 -137.12 60.54 115.44
C GLY A 650 -136.03 59.51 115.73
N ASP A 651 -135.11 59.26 114.78
CA ASP A 651 -133.97 58.35 115.00
C ASP A 651 -132.70 59.12 115.39
N THR A 652 -132.37 60.20 114.66
CA THR A 652 -131.17 60.99 114.95
C THR A 652 -131.34 61.88 116.19
N VAL A 653 -130.23 62.43 116.69
CA VAL A 653 -130.25 63.43 117.76
C VAL A 653 -130.90 64.73 117.29
N SER A 654 -130.80 65.07 115.99
CA SER A 654 -131.44 66.28 115.44
C SER A 654 -132.96 66.14 115.45
N ASP A 655 -133.49 65.02 114.96
CA ASP A 655 -134.93 64.78 114.86
C ASP A 655 -135.61 64.81 116.24
N LYS A 656 -134.96 64.24 117.26
CA LYS A 656 -135.46 64.27 118.65
C LYS A 656 -135.54 65.69 119.21
N TRP A 657 -134.62 66.58 118.83
CA TRP A 657 -134.72 68.00 119.16
C TRP A 657 -135.77 68.73 118.33
N LYS A 658 -135.97 68.38 117.04
CA LYS A 658 -137.06 68.91 116.21
C LYS A 658 -138.42 68.60 116.84
N SER A 659 -138.68 67.33 117.15
CA SER A 659 -139.91 66.87 117.78
C SER A 659 -140.15 67.52 119.15
N PHE A 660 -139.09 67.69 119.97
CA PHE A 660 -139.20 68.38 121.25
C PHE A 660 -139.64 69.84 121.09
N LEU A 661 -139.01 70.58 120.18
CA LEU A 661 -139.33 71.99 119.95
C LEU A 661 -140.72 72.16 119.33
N LEU A 662 -141.15 71.29 118.42
CA LEU A 662 -142.51 71.35 117.87
C LEU A 662 -143.59 71.05 118.93
N ALA A 663 -143.33 70.14 119.89
CA ALA A 663 -144.24 69.85 120.98
C ALA A 663 -144.40 71.02 121.98
N GLU A 664 -143.30 71.71 122.32
CA GLU A 664 -143.25 72.84 123.26
C GLU A 664 -143.82 74.16 122.68
N ILE A 665 -144.16 74.20 121.39
CA ILE A 665 -144.78 75.36 120.71
C ILE A 665 -146.29 75.17 120.51
N GLY A 666 -146.81 73.95 120.70
CA GLY A 666 -148.24 73.65 120.56
C GLY A 666 -149.12 73.98 121.76
N ASP A 667 -148.57 74.61 122.81
CA ASP A 667 -149.16 74.81 124.15
C ASP A 667 -148.99 76.28 124.64
#